data_AF-A0A8D1BWW5-F1
#
_entry.id   AF-A0A8D1BWW5-F1
#
_cell.length_a   1.000
_cell.length_b   1.000
_cell.length_c   1.000
_cell.angle_alpha   90.00
_cell.angle_beta   90.00
_cell.angle_gamma   90.00
#
_symmetry.space_group_name_H-M   'P 1'
#
loop_
_entity.id
_entity.type
_entity.pdbx_description
1 polymer ?
#
loop_
_entity_poly.entity_id
_entity_poly.type
_entity_poly.pdbx_seq_one_letter_code
_entity_poly.pdbx_strand_id
1 'polypeptide(L)'
;MTARAKSTYLSQGVFAKICSLAAMIWTRSPCILSFILFFAHIAAVSVIHDGDFDEQKDITEINLGGFTFALFLQNSRNGLRDPNTRWKFPIPYILANNLALNAKGAILYAFEMFRLKSCVDFKPYEGESSYIIFQKFDGCWSEVGDQHVGQNLSIGQGCDYKAIIEHEILHALGFYHEQSRTDRDDYVNIWWDEILPGYQHNFNTYDDNFITDLNTPYDYESLMHYEPFSFNKNDSVPTITTKIPEFNTIIGQRLDFSEVDLERLNRMYNCTTTHTFLDHCAFEKANICGMIQGTRDDADWVHEDSAQPGQVDHTLGGQCTGAGYFMHFDTSSGAVEEAALLESRILYPKRKQQCLQFFYKMTGSSSDRLVVWVRRDDGTGNVRKLVKMKTFQGDFDQNWKIAHVPLREEKKFRYLFQGTKGDPQNSNGGIYLDDVTLTETPCPTGVWTVRNFSQVLQDTVQGDKLQSPRFYSSEGYGLGLTLYPHGGMNSEHSEYVGLAFHLCSGENDAVLEWPVENRQVIMTILDQEPDVRKRMSSSMVFTTSKSQTSAAINGSVIWDRPSIVGSYHNSCDCFRTIDWGWSGVISHQMLKRKSFLKNDDLILFVDFEDITHLNQTEVDVKDSRLTPRGLILQGQEQQVSEEASRKASLEKALLESPAQGHSGRQKRSVDNTGPLEDPTWPQYFRDPCDPNPCQNEGICVNVKGMASCRCVSSHAFFYTGERCQAMQVHGSILGLMLGGAASLVLSFTIVSILHQRPRQ
;
A
#
# COMPACT_ATOMS: atom_id res chain seq x y z
N MET A 1 13.92 52.38 41.47
CA MET A 1 14.79 53.29 40.68
C MET A 1 15.08 52.55 39.37
N THR A 2 14.40 52.81 38.25
CA THR A 2 14.48 53.96 37.30
C THR A 2 15.73 53.95 36.40
N ALA A 3 15.66 54.07 35.06
CA ALA A 3 14.52 54.08 34.13
C ALA A 3 14.96 54.03 32.63
N ARG A 4 14.06 53.57 31.72
CA ARG A 4 13.97 53.79 30.23
C ARG A 4 15.16 53.33 29.34
N ALA A 5 15.07 52.86 28.07
CA ALA A 5 14.03 52.64 27.01
C ALA A 5 14.14 53.54 25.73
N LYS A 6 13.87 52.93 24.55
CA LYS A 6 13.97 53.44 23.13
C LYS A 6 15.43 53.51 22.58
N SER A 7 15.77 53.41 21.28
CA SER A 7 15.07 53.42 19.95
C SER A 7 16.09 52.96 18.84
N THR A 8 15.84 52.59 17.55
CA THR A 8 14.69 52.19 16.68
C THR A 8 15.20 51.71 15.28
N TYR A 9 14.49 50.79 14.58
CA TYR A 9 14.01 50.79 13.15
C TYR A 9 14.81 51.52 12.02
N LEU A 10 14.81 51.16 10.71
CA LEU A 10 14.37 49.96 9.92
C LEU A 10 15.00 50.04 8.47
N SER A 11 14.36 49.42 7.45
CA SER A 11 14.88 48.95 6.14
C SER A 11 14.60 49.81 4.88
N GLN A 12 14.87 49.24 3.68
CA GLN A 12 14.47 49.63 2.30
C GLN A 12 15.38 50.62 1.53
N GLY A 13 15.51 50.55 0.20
CA GLY A 13 15.02 49.52 -0.75
C GLY A 13 15.11 49.91 -2.25
N VAL A 14 14.76 48.96 -3.13
CA VAL A 14 14.28 49.06 -4.54
C VAL A 14 14.98 50.02 -5.54
N PHE A 15 15.41 49.50 -6.69
CA PHE A 15 15.89 50.27 -7.85
C PHE A 15 14.98 50.10 -9.08
N ALA A 16 14.63 51.20 -9.77
CA ALA A 16 13.91 51.17 -11.05
C ALA A 16 14.07 52.47 -11.88
N LYS A 17 13.85 52.35 -13.21
CA LYS A 17 13.67 53.40 -14.24
C LYS A 17 14.88 54.22 -14.74
N ILE A 18 15.37 53.79 -15.91
CA ILE A 18 15.31 54.52 -17.21
C ILE A 18 15.77 56.00 -17.24
N CYS A 19 16.82 56.26 -18.03
CA CYS A 19 16.76 57.23 -19.14
C CYS A 19 17.76 56.82 -20.26
N SER A 20 17.66 57.41 -21.46
CA SER A 20 18.26 56.87 -22.70
C SER A 20 18.92 57.93 -23.60
N LEU A 21 19.49 57.46 -24.73
CA LEU A 21 20.05 58.16 -25.90
C LEU A 21 21.50 58.70 -25.79
N ALA A 22 22.30 58.72 -26.86
CA ALA A 22 22.06 58.36 -28.27
C ALA A 22 23.24 57.58 -28.90
N ALA A 23 23.00 56.92 -30.04
CA ALA A 23 24.03 56.25 -30.83
C ALA A 23 24.52 57.13 -32.00
N MET A 24 25.77 56.91 -32.44
CA MET A 24 26.16 57.09 -33.84
C MET A 24 27.28 56.11 -34.24
N ILE A 25 27.52 55.99 -35.54
CA ILE A 25 27.96 54.76 -36.22
C ILE A 25 29.07 55.07 -37.26
N TRP A 26 29.77 54.01 -37.74
CA TRP A 26 30.81 53.97 -38.80
C TRP A 26 32.26 54.33 -38.39
N THR A 27 33.33 53.71 -38.93
CA THR A 27 33.47 52.51 -39.81
C THR A 27 34.90 51.91 -39.80
N ARG A 28 35.05 50.72 -40.42
CA ARG A 28 36.26 50.11 -41.03
C ARG A 28 37.12 49.14 -40.19
N SER A 29 36.65 47.89 -40.16
CA SER A 29 37.48 46.68 -40.29
C SER A 29 38.31 46.67 -41.60
N PRO A 30 39.27 45.74 -41.84
CA PRO A 30 39.54 44.50 -41.08
C PRO A 30 41.00 44.23 -40.70
N CYS A 31 41.21 43.58 -39.54
CA CYS A 31 42.41 42.76 -39.25
C CYS A 31 42.20 41.85 -38.02
N ILE A 32 41.28 40.89 -38.09
CA ILE A 32 41.17 39.81 -37.09
C ILE A 32 41.01 38.48 -37.83
N LEU A 33 42.08 37.69 -37.87
CA LEU A 33 42.08 36.33 -38.43
C LEU A 33 43.08 35.42 -37.68
N SER A 34 43.10 35.53 -36.34
CA SER A 34 43.91 34.68 -35.44
C SER A 34 43.40 34.58 -33.99
N PHE A 35 42.17 35.03 -33.68
CA PHE A 35 41.67 35.12 -32.29
C PHE A 35 40.29 34.46 -32.04
N ILE A 36 39.93 33.45 -32.85
CA ILE A 36 38.70 32.64 -32.67
C ILE A 36 39.03 31.13 -32.72
N LEU A 37 40.11 30.72 -32.05
CA LEU A 37 40.55 29.32 -31.97
C LEU A 37 41.01 28.88 -30.56
N PHE A 38 40.78 29.70 -29.52
CA PHE A 38 41.25 29.39 -28.15
C PHE A 38 40.24 29.67 -27.02
N PHE A 39 38.96 29.88 -27.34
CA PHE A 39 37.84 29.93 -26.39
C PHE A 39 36.60 29.23 -26.97
N ALA A 40 36.77 27.95 -27.32
CA ALA A 40 35.71 27.06 -27.83
C ALA A 40 35.81 25.62 -27.27
N HIS A 41 36.54 25.45 -26.16
CA HIS A 41 36.64 24.20 -25.39
C HIS A 41 36.43 24.54 -23.91
N ILE A 42 35.68 23.67 -23.21
CA ILE A 42 34.92 23.95 -21.96
C ILE A 42 33.58 24.66 -22.26
N ALA A 43 32.54 24.29 -21.50
CA ALA A 43 31.13 24.63 -21.71
C ALA A 43 30.45 24.05 -22.97
N ALA A 44 31.01 22.96 -23.53
CA ALA A 44 30.17 21.90 -24.08
C ALA A 44 29.78 20.97 -22.91
N VAL A 45 28.82 21.40 -22.09
CA VAL A 45 28.12 20.47 -21.20
C VAL A 45 27.26 19.61 -22.11
N SER A 46 27.54 18.32 -22.17
CA SER A 46 26.66 17.36 -22.83
C SER A 46 25.31 17.42 -22.14
N VAL A 47 24.30 17.97 -22.80
CA VAL A 47 22.91 17.80 -22.39
C VAL A 47 22.57 16.34 -22.65
N ILE A 48 22.85 15.50 -21.65
CA ILE A 48 22.33 14.13 -21.60
C ILE A 48 20.81 14.29 -21.63
N HIS A 49 20.13 13.62 -22.57
CA HIS A 49 18.70 13.46 -22.44
C HIS A 49 18.46 12.65 -21.17
N ASP A 50 17.91 13.32 -20.16
CA ASP A 50 17.28 12.67 -19.01
C ASP A 50 16.27 11.62 -19.51
N GLY A 51 16.03 10.61 -18.68
CA GLY A 51 15.42 9.33 -19.07
C GLY A 51 14.03 9.40 -19.72
N ASP A 52 13.57 8.22 -20.16
CA ASP A 52 12.15 8.04 -20.46
C ASP A 52 11.40 8.02 -19.11
N PHE A 53 10.47 8.96 -18.96
CA PHE A 53 9.73 9.19 -17.72
C PHE A 53 8.23 9.09 -17.98
N ASP A 54 7.64 8.01 -17.51
CA ASP A 54 6.19 7.80 -17.59
C ASP A 54 5.46 8.58 -16.46
N GLU A 55 4.14 8.66 -16.58
CA GLU A 55 3.28 9.37 -15.63
C GLU A 55 2.05 8.51 -15.26
N GLN A 56 1.83 8.32 -13.96
CA GLN A 56 0.69 7.57 -13.47
C GLN A 56 -0.58 8.42 -13.59
N LYS A 57 -1.39 8.11 -14.60
CA LYS A 57 -2.72 8.68 -14.80
C LYS A 57 -3.75 8.06 -13.85
N ASP A 58 -4.80 8.81 -13.53
CA ASP A 58 -5.94 8.26 -12.78
C ASP A 58 -6.79 7.32 -13.64
N ILE A 59 -7.48 6.39 -12.97
CA ILE A 59 -8.47 5.47 -13.56
C ILE A 59 -9.50 6.21 -14.41
N THR A 60 -9.93 7.41 -13.98
CA THR A 60 -10.94 8.20 -14.70
C THR A 60 -10.40 8.90 -15.95
N GLU A 61 -9.10 9.21 -16.02
CA GLU A 61 -8.43 9.60 -17.27
C GLU A 61 -8.23 8.40 -18.22
N ILE A 62 -7.77 7.26 -17.68
CA ILE A 62 -7.51 6.04 -18.47
C ILE A 62 -8.81 5.51 -19.12
N ASN A 63 -9.94 5.68 -18.43
CA ASN A 63 -11.27 5.31 -18.90
C ASN A 63 -11.93 6.36 -19.81
N LEU A 64 -11.26 7.49 -20.10
CA LEU A 64 -11.84 8.60 -20.88
C LEU A 64 -12.06 8.21 -22.35
N GLY A 65 -13.32 8.03 -22.74
CA GLY A 65 -13.69 7.54 -24.08
C GLY A 65 -13.72 6.02 -24.21
N GLY A 66 -13.33 5.28 -23.17
CA GLY A 66 -13.49 3.83 -23.07
C GLY A 66 -14.87 3.40 -22.58
N PHE A 67 -15.12 2.09 -22.56
CA PHE A 67 -16.32 1.52 -21.93
C PHE A 67 -16.13 1.48 -20.41
N THR A 68 -16.71 2.44 -19.68
CA THR A 68 -16.87 2.33 -18.23
C THR A 68 -17.95 1.29 -17.93
N PHE A 69 -17.62 0.20 -17.21
CA PHE A 69 -18.57 -0.91 -17.02
C PHE A 69 -19.76 -0.58 -16.10
N ALA A 70 -19.77 0.63 -15.52
CA ALA A 70 -20.96 1.27 -14.95
C ALA A 70 -22.15 1.38 -15.95
N LEU A 71 -21.92 1.15 -17.26
CA LEU A 71 -22.99 1.07 -18.27
C LEU A 71 -24.05 -0.03 -18.03
N PHE A 72 -23.78 -1.06 -17.20
CA PHE A 72 -24.69 -2.19 -17.03
C PHE A 72 -24.96 -2.63 -15.57
N LEU A 73 -25.39 -1.71 -14.69
CA LEU A 73 -26.31 -2.04 -13.58
C LEU A 73 -26.95 -0.77 -12.98
N GLN A 74 -28.18 -0.86 -12.46
CA GLN A 74 -28.86 0.25 -11.78
C GLN A 74 -28.84 0.06 -10.25
N ASN A 75 -28.55 1.16 -9.53
CA ASN A 75 -28.91 1.42 -8.12
C ASN A 75 -28.16 0.64 -7.01
N SER A 76 -26.90 0.99 -6.70
CA SER A 76 -26.07 0.25 -5.72
C SER A 76 -24.84 1.03 -5.16
N ARG A 77 -24.83 1.38 -3.84
CA ARG A 77 -23.71 2.14 -3.20
C ARG A 77 -22.60 1.25 -2.58
N ASN A 78 -21.57 1.89 -2.02
CA ASN A 78 -20.35 1.26 -1.48
C ASN A 78 -20.61 0.12 -0.45
N GLY A 79 -20.30 -1.12 -0.84
CA GLY A 79 -20.35 -2.32 0.01
C GLY A 79 -21.65 -3.12 -0.14
N LEU A 80 -21.64 -4.16 -0.98
CA LEU A 80 -22.80 -5.04 -1.23
C LEU A 80 -23.35 -5.67 0.07
N ARG A 81 -24.62 -5.36 0.37
CA ARG A 81 -25.27 -5.85 1.58
C ARG A 81 -25.62 -7.34 1.53
N ASP A 82 -25.94 -7.85 0.35
CA ASP A 82 -26.29 -9.27 0.16
C ASP A 82 -25.09 -10.17 0.51
N PRO A 83 -25.21 -11.12 1.47
CA PRO A 83 -24.16 -12.07 1.75
C PRO A 83 -23.96 -13.12 0.64
N ASN A 84 -24.88 -13.25 -0.32
CA ASN A 84 -24.73 -14.19 -1.44
C ASN A 84 -23.65 -13.73 -2.42
N THR A 85 -23.61 -12.45 -2.79
CA THR A 85 -22.65 -11.86 -3.75
C THR A 85 -21.21 -11.72 -3.21
N ARG A 86 -20.85 -12.52 -2.19
CA ARG A 86 -19.54 -12.51 -1.54
C ARG A 86 -18.74 -13.75 -1.91
N TRP A 87 -17.57 -13.52 -2.49
CA TRP A 87 -16.57 -14.54 -2.77
C TRP A 87 -16.28 -15.46 -1.58
N LYS A 88 -15.96 -16.72 -1.89
CA LYS A 88 -15.37 -17.66 -0.93
C LYS A 88 -13.87 -17.74 -1.18
N PHE A 89 -13.08 -17.62 -0.13
CA PHE A 89 -11.61 -17.60 -0.24
C PHE A 89 -11.02 -19.03 -0.17
N PRO A 90 -9.92 -19.30 -0.89
CA PRO A 90 -9.23 -18.41 -1.83
C PRO A 90 -10.00 -18.24 -3.15
N ILE A 91 -10.00 -17.02 -3.70
CA ILE A 91 -10.63 -16.67 -4.98
C ILE A 91 -9.87 -17.38 -6.11
N PRO A 92 -10.55 -18.16 -6.98
CA PRO A 92 -9.91 -18.73 -8.17
C PRO A 92 -9.67 -17.63 -9.21
N TYR A 93 -8.47 -17.56 -9.76
CA TYR A 93 -8.11 -16.58 -10.81
C TYR A 93 -7.47 -17.20 -12.05
N ILE A 94 -7.61 -16.49 -13.17
CA ILE A 94 -6.89 -16.73 -14.43
C ILE A 94 -6.21 -15.42 -14.84
N LEU A 95 -4.96 -15.50 -15.30
CA LEU A 95 -4.26 -14.39 -15.96
C LEU A 95 -4.22 -14.69 -17.47
N ALA A 96 -5.04 -13.99 -18.25
CA ALA A 96 -5.15 -14.25 -19.69
C ALA A 96 -3.86 -13.91 -20.46
N ASN A 97 -3.68 -14.53 -21.63
CA ASN A 97 -2.49 -14.31 -22.46
C ASN A 97 -2.46 -12.93 -23.15
N ASN A 98 -3.55 -12.15 -23.12
CA ASN A 98 -3.59 -10.77 -23.62
C ASN A 98 -3.04 -9.72 -22.62
N LEU A 99 -2.84 -10.10 -21.35
CA LEU A 99 -2.18 -9.23 -20.37
C LEU A 99 -0.69 -9.05 -20.71
N ALA A 100 -0.20 -7.82 -20.58
CA ALA A 100 1.22 -7.54 -20.59
C ALA A 100 1.94 -8.25 -19.43
N LEU A 101 3.20 -8.63 -19.63
CA LEU A 101 3.95 -9.38 -18.60
C LEU A 101 4.07 -8.59 -17.29
N ASN A 102 4.23 -7.27 -17.37
CA ASN A 102 4.24 -6.39 -16.20
C ASN A 102 2.93 -6.45 -15.40
N ALA A 103 1.79 -6.33 -16.09
CA ALA A 103 0.45 -6.46 -15.50
C ALA A 103 0.29 -7.79 -14.76
N LYS A 104 0.73 -8.91 -15.34
CA LYS A 104 0.68 -10.23 -14.68
C LYS A 104 1.45 -10.24 -13.36
N GLY A 105 2.66 -9.66 -13.32
CA GLY A 105 3.45 -9.54 -12.10
C GLY A 105 2.84 -8.56 -11.08
N ALA A 106 2.35 -7.41 -11.54
CA ALA A 106 1.71 -6.40 -10.69
C ALA A 106 0.41 -6.90 -10.03
N ILE A 107 -0.36 -7.76 -10.72
CA ILE A 107 -1.54 -8.44 -10.14
C ILE A 107 -1.12 -9.38 -9.00
N LEU A 108 -0.06 -10.16 -9.17
CA LEU A 108 0.46 -11.01 -8.09
C LEU A 108 1.04 -10.19 -6.92
N TYR A 109 1.60 -9.01 -7.18
CA TYR A 109 2.06 -8.09 -6.15
C TYR A 109 0.89 -7.50 -5.33
N ALA A 110 -0.21 -7.08 -6.00
CA ALA A 110 -1.45 -6.68 -5.32
C ALA A 110 -2.05 -7.82 -4.47
N PHE A 111 -2.02 -9.07 -4.94
CA PHE A 111 -2.45 -10.23 -4.14
C PHE A 111 -1.63 -10.39 -2.84
N GLU A 112 -0.34 -10.05 -2.83
CA GLU A 112 0.48 -10.09 -1.62
C GLU A 112 0.09 -8.99 -0.61
N MET A 113 -0.39 -7.82 -1.06
CA MET A 113 -0.93 -6.79 -0.16
C MET A 113 -2.26 -7.23 0.48
N PHE A 114 -3.17 -7.82 -0.30
CA PHE A 114 -4.39 -8.45 0.23
C PHE A 114 -4.06 -9.53 1.27
N ARG A 115 -3.10 -10.42 0.98
CA ARG A 115 -2.62 -11.47 1.90
C ARG A 115 -1.99 -10.93 3.18
N LEU A 116 -1.34 -9.76 3.13
CA LEU A 116 -0.70 -9.13 4.27
C LEU A 116 -1.71 -8.43 5.18
N LYS A 117 -2.66 -7.72 4.58
CA LYS A 117 -3.54 -6.74 5.24
C LYS A 117 -4.95 -7.26 5.52
N SER A 118 -5.35 -8.39 4.92
CA SER A 118 -6.68 -8.98 5.07
C SER A 118 -6.67 -10.51 5.08
N CYS A 119 -7.84 -11.15 5.25
CA CYS A 119 -8.00 -12.59 5.03
C CYS A 119 -8.35 -12.98 3.58
N VAL A 120 -8.39 -12.04 2.64
CA VAL A 120 -8.52 -12.33 1.20
C VAL A 120 -7.29 -13.11 0.72
N ASP A 121 -7.50 -14.14 -0.07
CA ASP A 121 -6.46 -14.92 -0.74
C ASP A 121 -6.93 -15.33 -2.14
N PHE A 122 -5.98 -15.68 -2.99
CA PHE A 122 -6.14 -15.96 -4.41
C PHE A 122 -5.42 -17.28 -4.76
N LYS A 123 -6.05 -18.13 -5.57
CA LYS A 123 -5.40 -19.34 -6.11
C LYS A 123 -5.60 -19.45 -7.62
N PRO A 124 -4.70 -20.10 -8.38
CA PRO A 124 -4.98 -20.44 -9.77
C PRO A 124 -6.30 -21.24 -9.90
N TYR A 125 -7.01 -21.00 -10.98
CA TYR A 125 -8.23 -21.72 -11.35
C TYR A 125 -7.96 -23.22 -11.60
N GLU A 126 -8.78 -24.09 -11.02
CA GLU A 126 -8.69 -25.55 -11.16
C GLU A 126 -9.96 -26.20 -11.76
N GLY A 127 -11.06 -25.45 -11.84
CA GLY A 127 -12.32 -25.88 -12.47
C GLY A 127 -13.59 -25.38 -11.79
N GLU A 128 -13.52 -24.27 -11.07
CA GLU A 128 -14.60 -23.68 -10.28
C GLU A 128 -15.72 -23.07 -11.15
N SER A 129 -16.95 -22.97 -10.60
CA SER A 129 -18.05 -22.33 -11.33
C SER A 129 -17.97 -20.80 -11.35
N SER A 130 -17.28 -20.21 -10.37
CA SER A 130 -16.99 -18.77 -10.34
C SER A 130 -15.50 -18.52 -10.09
N TYR A 131 -14.97 -17.54 -10.81
CA TYR A 131 -13.56 -17.16 -10.83
C TYR A 131 -13.42 -15.76 -11.44
N ILE A 132 -12.31 -15.07 -11.18
CA ILE A 132 -11.95 -13.81 -11.83
C ILE A 132 -10.95 -14.11 -12.97
N ILE A 133 -11.26 -13.70 -14.19
CA ILE A 133 -10.27 -13.69 -15.29
C ILE A 133 -9.79 -12.26 -15.54
N PHE A 134 -8.52 -12.03 -15.22
CA PHE A 134 -7.82 -10.77 -15.48
C PHE A 134 -7.43 -10.73 -16.95
N GLN A 135 -7.84 -9.70 -17.67
CA GLN A 135 -7.63 -9.55 -19.11
C GLN A 135 -7.22 -8.11 -19.46
N LYS A 136 -6.59 -7.93 -20.62
CA LYS A 136 -6.43 -6.60 -21.23
C LYS A 136 -7.60 -6.29 -22.15
N PHE A 137 -8.54 -5.46 -21.68
CA PHE A 137 -9.47 -4.73 -22.54
C PHE A 137 -9.14 -3.23 -22.51
N ASP A 138 -10.03 -2.41 -23.08
CA ASP A 138 -9.95 -0.95 -22.94
C ASP A 138 -10.39 -0.55 -21.51
N GLY A 139 -9.61 0.34 -20.90
CA GLY A 139 -9.86 0.86 -19.55
C GLY A 139 -9.53 -0.09 -18.39
N CYS A 140 -9.65 0.44 -17.18
CA CYS A 140 -9.62 -0.30 -15.91
C CYS A 140 -11.06 -0.41 -15.39
N TRP A 141 -11.54 -1.64 -15.15
CA TRP A 141 -12.88 -1.88 -14.63
C TRP A 141 -13.05 -3.32 -14.12
N SER A 142 -14.08 -3.53 -13.30
CA SER A 142 -14.38 -4.79 -12.64
C SER A 142 -15.88 -4.92 -12.35
N GLU A 143 -16.41 -6.15 -12.41
CA GLU A 143 -17.77 -6.46 -11.97
C GLU A 143 -17.86 -6.41 -10.44
N VAL A 144 -18.90 -5.78 -9.87
CA VAL A 144 -18.98 -5.58 -8.42
C VAL A 144 -19.57 -6.79 -7.71
N GLY A 145 -18.76 -7.49 -6.92
CA GLY A 145 -19.13 -8.72 -6.19
C GLY A 145 -18.98 -10.01 -7.01
N ASP A 146 -19.17 -11.15 -6.34
CA ASP A 146 -19.19 -12.49 -6.94
C ASP A 146 -20.49 -12.69 -7.75
N GLN A 147 -20.36 -12.73 -9.09
CA GLN A 147 -21.48 -12.95 -10.02
C GLN A 147 -21.87 -14.43 -10.18
N HIS A 148 -21.24 -15.33 -9.42
CA HIS A 148 -21.41 -16.79 -9.45
C HIS A 148 -21.07 -17.46 -10.79
N VAL A 149 -20.33 -16.74 -11.64
CA VAL A 149 -19.82 -17.17 -12.95
C VAL A 149 -18.35 -16.78 -13.09
N GLY A 150 -17.71 -17.19 -14.18
CA GLY A 150 -16.44 -16.58 -14.59
C GLY A 150 -16.64 -15.12 -15.01
N GLN A 151 -16.12 -14.18 -14.23
CA GLN A 151 -16.28 -12.74 -14.48
C GLN A 151 -14.96 -12.07 -14.90
N ASN A 152 -15.07 -11.07 -15.76
CA ASN A 152 -13.91 -10.32 -16.27
C ASN A 152 -13.49 -9.22 -15.28
N LEU A 153 -12.18 -8.97 -15.25
CA LEU A 153 -11.59 -7.77 -14.65
C LEU A 153 -10.57 -7.22 -15.67
N SER A 154 -10.74 -5.98 -16.09
CA SER A 154 -9.88 -5.34 -17.08
C SER A 154 -8.70 -4.64 -16.42
N ILE A 155 -7.49 -5.11 -16.74
CA ILE A 155 -6.24 -4.36 -16.54
C ILE A 155 -5.77 -3.92 -17.92
N GLY A 156 -6.36 -2.81 -18.39
CA GLY A 156 -6.02 -2.15 -19.65
C GLY A 156 -4.63 -1.50 -19.67
N GLN A 157 -4.37 -0.71 -20.71
CA GLN A 157 -3.13 0.08 -20.79
C GLN A 157 -3.13 1.21 -19.75
N GLY A 158 -2.08 1.29 -18.93
CA GLY A 158 -1.98 2.25 -17.82
C GLY A 158 -2.65 1.77 -16.54
N CYS A 159 -3.28 0.59 -16.53
CA CYS A 159 -3.94 0.03 -15.35
C CYS A 159 -3.02 -0.85 -14.48
N ASP A 160 -1.79 -1.13 -14.91
CA ASP A 160 -0.88 -2.08 -14.26
C ASP A 160 -0.09 -1.53 -13.04
N TYR A 161 -0.61 -0.46 -12.44
CA TYR A 161 -0.16 0.07 -11.14
C TYR A 161 -0.83 -0.67 -9.98
N LYS A 162 -0.06 -0.97 -8.91
CA LYS A 162 -0.51 -1.71 -7.72
C LYS A 162 -1.87 -1.24 -7.20
N ALA A 163 -2.00 0.05 -6.94
CA ALA A 163 -3.20 0.66 -6.36
C ALA A 163 -4.44 0.60 -7.29
N ILE A 164 -4.25 0.64 -8.61
CA ILE A 164 -5.35 0.49 -9.57
C ILE A 164 -5.86 -0.95 -9.55
N ILE A 165 -4.96 -1.93 -9.53
CA ILE A 165 -5.33 -3.35 -9.42
C ILE A 165 -6.03 -3.64 -8.08
N GLU A 166 -5.55 -3.03 -6.98
CA GLU A 166 -6.18 -3.11 -5.66
C GLU A 166 -7.61 -2.52 -5.66
N HIS A 167 -7.84 -1.40 -6.35
CA HIS A 167 -9.16 -0.78 -6.55
C HIS A 167 -10.13 -1.70 -7.33
N GLU A 168 -9.69 -2.26 -8.46
CA GLU A 168 -10.52 -3.17 -9.28
C GLU A 168 -10.82 -4.50 -8.56
N ILE A 169 -9.93 -4.96 -7.68
CA ILE A 169 -10.19 -6.13 -6.83
C ILE A 169 -11.14 -5.77 -5.68
N LEU A 170 -11.09 -4.56 -5.12
CA LEU A 170 -12.11 -4.11 -4.15
C LEU A 170 -13.51 -4.04 -4.78
N HIS A 171 -13.62 -3.62 -6.04
CA HIS A 171 -14.86 -3.78 -6.81
C HIS A 171 -15.27 -5.26 -6.89
N ALA A 172 -14.39 -6.17 -7.33
CA ALA A 172 -14.71 -7.59 -7.37
C ALA A 172 -15.14 -8.16 -6.00
N LEU A 173 -14.59 -7.66 -4.90
CA LEU A 173 -14.96 -8.02 -3.52
C LEU A 173 -16.30 -7.42 -3.04
N GLY A 174 -16.92 -6.50 -3.80
CA GLY A 174 -18.25 -5.96 -3.54
C GLY A 174 -18.29 -4.48 -3.11
N PHE A 175 -17.20 -3.73 -3.24
CA PHE A 175 -17.19 -2.28 -2.94
C PHE A 175 -17.55 -1.43 -4.17
N TYR A 176 -18.08 -0.24 -3.94
CA TYR A 176 -18.25 0.80 -4.97
C TYR A 176 -17.40 2.01 -4.57
N HIS A 177 -17.46 3.08 -5.36
CA HIS A 177 -16.70 4.29 -5.04
C HIS A 177 -17.20 5.00 -3.78
N GLU A 178 -16.27 5.64 -3.06
CA GLU A 178 -16.57 6.29 -1.79
C GLU A 178 -17.43 7.55 -1.98
N GLN A 179 -17.19 8.31 -3.06
CA GLN A 179 -18.07 9.39 -3.48
C GLN A 179 -19.43 8.90 -4.03
N SER A 180 -19.80 7.64 -3.86
CA SER A 180 -21.16 7.15 -4.04
C SER A 180 -21.87 6.77 -2.73
N ARG A 181 -21.23 6.93 -1.55
CA ARG A 181 -21.93 6.99 -0.26
C ARG A 181 -23.07 8.03 -0.32
N THR A 182 -24.06 7.95 0.56
CA THR A 182 -25.22 8.87 0.57
C THR A 182 -25.11 10.01 1.54
N ASP A 183 -24.48 9.77 2.68
CA ASP A 183 -23.96 10.82 3.53
C ASP A 183 -22.82 11.60 2.85
N ARG A 184 -22.31 11.18 1.68
CA ARG A 184 -21.30 11.93 0.91
C ARG A 184 -21.67 13.40 0.75
N ASP A 185 -22.96 13.71 0.56
CA ASP A 185 -23.42 15.06 0.26
C ASP A 185 -23.35 15.96 1.52
N ASP A 186 -22.97 15.40 2.68
CA ASP A 186 -22.49 16.12 3.87
C ASP A 186 -20.97 16.39 3.84
N TYR A 187 -20.15 15.56 3.16
CA TYR A 187 -18.68 15.60 3.13
C TYR A 187 -18.06 16.24 1.87
N VAL A 188 -18.72 16.15 0.72
CA VAL A 188 -18.29 16.67 -0.59
C VAL A 188 -19.42 17.45 -1.28
N ASN A 189 -19.07 18.23 -2.30
CA ASN A 189 -19.97 18.85 -3.26
C ASN A 189 -19.61 18.32 -4.66
N ILE A 190 -20.62 17.94 -5.44
CA ILE A 190 -20.47 17.53 -6.84
C ILE A 190 -20.87 18.66 -7.77
N TRP A 191 -19.95 19.09 -8.63
CA TRP A 191 -20.15 20.13 -9.64
C TRP A 191 -20.72 19.52 -10.91
N TRP A 192 -22.01 19.20 -10.88
CA TRP A 192 -22.72 18.51 -11.97
C TRP A 192 -22.60 19.19 -13.35
N ASP A 193 -22.55 20.52 -13.36
CA ASP A 193 -22.35 21.32 -14.57
C ASP A 193 -20.93 21.23 -15.16
N GLU A 194 -19.97 20.67 -14.43
CA GLU A 194 -18.58 20.48 -14.86
C GLU A 194 -18.26 19.01 -15.23
N ILE A 195 -19.18 18.06 -15.04
CA ILE A 195 -19.00 16.64 -15.43
C ILE A 195 -19.27 16.46 -16.93
N LEU A 196 -18.38 15.75 -17.64
CA LEU A 196 -18.52 15.42 -19.06
C LEU A 196 -19.91 14.85 -19.41
N PRO A 197 -20.57 15.30 -20.51
CA PRO A 197 -21.88 14.79 -20.91
C PRO A 197 -21.87 13.26 -21.11
N GLY A 198 -22.74 12.56 -20.37
CA GLY A 198 -22.83 11.10 -20.33
C GLY A 198 -22.24 10.48 -19.06
N TYR A 199 -21.20 11.09 -18.46
CA TYR A 199 -20.47 10.54 -17.31
C TYR A 199 -21.11 10.85 -15.94
N GLN A 200 -22.23 11.59 -15.91
CA GLN A 200 -22.95 11.94 -14.68
C GLN A 200 -23.31 10.72 -13.81
N HIS A 201 -23.54 9.55 -14.44
CA HIS A 201 -23.95 8.34 -13.73
C HIS A 201 -22.89 7.81 -12.74
N ASN A 202 -21.59 8.07 -13.01
CA ASN A 202 -20.47 7.73 -12.11
C ASN A 202 -20.46 8.57 -10.80
N PHE A 203 -21.30 9.61 -10.74
CA PHE A 203 -21.46 10.49 -9.58
C PHE A 203 -22.84 10.31 -8.93
N ASN A 204 -23.52 9.19 -9.19
CA ASN A 204 -24.74 8.86 -8.46
C ASN A 204 -24.45 8.43 -7.01
N THR A 205 -25.37 8.80 -6.12
CA THR A 205 -25.60 8.08 -4.86
C THR A 205 -26.69 7.03 -5.09
N TYR A 206 -26.88 6.11 -4.15
CA TYR A 206 -27.86 5.01 -4.26
C TYR A 206 -28.53 4.72 -2.89
N ASP A 207 -29.15 3.57 -2.61
CA ASP A 207 -30.06 3.40 -1.43
C ASP A 207 -29.57 2.52 -0.24
N ASP A 208 -30.08 2.78 0.97
CA ASP A 208 -29.73 2.12 2.26
C ASP A 208 -30.10 0.64 2.29
N ASN A 209 -31.13 0.26 1.53
CA ASN A 209 -31.54 -1.12 1.47
C ASN A 209 -30.52 -1.98 0.71
N PHE A 210 -29.67 -1.37 -0.14
CA PHE A 210 -28.71 -2.07 -0.99
C PHE A 210 -27.33 -2.28 -0.35
N ILE A 211 -26.92 -1.46 0.63
CA ILE A 211 -25.52 -1.42 1.11
C ILE A 211 -25.35 -1.61 2.60
N THR A 212 -24.09 -1.68 3.02
CA THR A 212 -23.70 -1.23 4.35
C THR A 212 -22.38 -0.43 4.29
N ASP A 213 -22.35 0.73 4.94
CA ASP A 213 -21.09 1.47 5.18
C ASP A 213 -20.22 0.79 6.26
N LEU A 214 -20.72 -0.31 6.82
CA LEU A 214 -20.16 -1.11 7.90
C LEU A 214 -19.89 -0.32 9.19
N ASN A 215 -20.64 0.77 9.40
CA ASN A 215 -20.50 1.70 10.53
C ASN A 215 -19.04 2.21 10.64
N THR A 216 -18.55 2.81 9.55
CA THR A 216 -17.30 3.57 9.52
C THR A 216 -17.59 4.99 9.02
N PRO A 217 -16.79 6.00 9.40
CA PRO A 217 -16.88 7.33 8.79
C PRO A 217 -16.70 7.29 7.27
N TYR A 218 -17.12 8.37 6.61
CA TYR A 218 -16.70 8.71 5.25
C TYR A 218 -15.20 8.91 5.22
N ASP A 219 -14.53 8.33 4.24
CA ASP A 219 -13.07 8.30 4.17
C ASP A 219 -12.51 9.05 2.96
N TYR A 220 -11.93 10.22 3.22
CA TYR A 220 -11.24 11.00 2.18
C TYR A 220 -9.93 10.34 1.69
N GLU A 221 -9.34 9.40 2.43
CA GLU A 221 -8.15 8.64 2.00
C GLU A 221 -8.50 7.32 1.30
N SER A 222 -9.78 6.96 1.15
CA SER A 222 -10.18 5.67 0.57
C SER A 222 -9.63 5.51 -0.84
N LEU A 223 -9.03 4.34 -1.11
CA LEU A 223 -8.59 3.95 -2.45
C LEU A 223 -9.76 3.93 -3.45
N MET A 224 -10.98 3.75 -2.97
CA MET A 224 -12.21 3.80 -3.75
C MET A 224 -12.74 5.23 -3.99
N HIS A 225 -12.05 6.28 -3.56
CA HIS A 225 -12.45 7.66 -3.81
C HIS A 225 -11.89 8.18 -5.15
N TYR A 226 -12.73 8.88 -5.92
CA TYR A 226 -12.30 9.68 -7.09
C TYR A 226 -11.46 10.89 -6.67
N GLU A 227 -10.63 11.37 -7.58
CA GLU A 227 -9.87 12.62 -7.43
C GLU A 227 -10.76 13.86 -7.70
N PRO A 228 -10.28 15.09 -7.45
CA PRO A 228 -11.07 16.30 -7.67
C PRO A 228 -11.50 16.49 -9.13
N PHE A 229 -10.68 16.07 -10.09
CA PHE A 229 -10.82 16.39 -11.51
C PHE A 229 -11.48 15.29 -12.36
N SER A 230 -11.79 14.12 -11.77
CA SER A 230 -12.38 12.97 -12.47
C SER A 230 -13.52 13.37 -13.43
N PHE A 231 -13.40 13.00 -14.70
CA PHE A 231 -14.40 13.26 -15.76
C PHE A 231 -14.83 14.74 -15.92
N ASN A 232 -13.93 15.70 -15.71
CA ASN A 232 -14.21 17.13 -15.90
C ASN A 232 -14.32 17.56 -17.39
N LYS A 233 -15.09 18.63 -17.64
CA LYS A 233 -15.20 19.30 -18.95
C LYS A 233 -14.05 20.26 -19.25
N ASN A 234 -13.30 20.65 -18.21
CA ASN A 234 -12.30 21.70 -18.23
C ASN A 234 -11.23 21.33 -17.20
N ASP A 235 -10.04 21.03 -17.71
CA ASP A 235 -8.88 20.49 -16.98
C ASP A 235 -8.54 21.28 -15.70
N SER A 236 -8.83 22.58 -15.67
CA SER A 236 -8.60 23.48 -14.52
C SER A 236 -9.74 23.57 -13.51
N VAL A 237 -10.84 22.82 -13.68
CA VAL A 237 -12.04 22.89 -12.83
C VAL A 237 -12.39 21.48 -12.31
N PRO A 238 -12.54 21.29 -10.99
CA PRO A 238 -12.85 19.98 -10.40
C PRO A 238 -14.35 19.64 -10.49
N THR A 239 -14.67 18.37 -10.73
CA THR A 239 -16.03 17.82 -10.58
C THR A 239 -16.38 17.53 -9.12
N ILE A 240 -15.38 17.29 -8.27
CA ILE A 240 -15.56 17.01 -6.83
C ILE A 240 -14.78 18.04 -6.01
N THR A 241 -15.44 18.62 -5.00
CA THR A 241 -14.75 19.38 -3.95
C THR A 241 -15.18 18.89 -2.58
N THR A 242 -14.21 18.67 -1.70
CA THR A 242 -14.45 18.41 -0.28
C THR A 242 -14.96 19.68 0.40
N LYS A 243 -15.88 19.55 1.38
CA LYS A 243 -16.43 20.72 2.10
C LYS A 243 -15.46 21.34 3.11
N ILE A 244 -14.46 20.57 3.53
CA ILE A 244 -13.34 21.00 4.36
C ILE A 244 -12.12 21.03 3.42
N PRO A 245 -11.73 22.20 2.87
CA PRO A 245 -10.86 22.29 1.69
C PRO A 245 -9.50 21.59 1.79
N GLU A 246 -9.03 21.36 3.01
CA GLU A 246 -7.79 20.65 3.34
C GLU A 246 -7.77 19.20 2.82
N PHE A 247 -8.93 18.57 2.60
CA PHE A 247 -9.05 17.22 2.03
C PHE A 247 -9.08 17.18 0.48
N ASN A 248 -9.11 18.34 -0.20
CA ASN A 248 -9.10 18.36 -1.69
C ASN A 248 -7.84 17.75 -2.29
N THR A 249 -6.71 17.78 -1.57
CA THR A 249 -5.45 17.13 -1.99
C THR A 249 -5.21 15.79 -1.28
N ILE A 250 -6.28 15.16 -0.81
CA ILE A 250 -6.27 13.85 -0.13
C ILE A 250 -7.15 12.84 -0.89
N ILE A 251 -8.32 13.27 -1.36
CA ILE A 251 -9.18 12.45 -2.23
C ILE A 251 -8.48 12.06 -3.53
N GLY A 252 -8.72 10.83 -4.00
CA GLY A 252 -8.12 10.30 -5.22
C GLY A 252 -6.75 9.66 -5.07
N GLN A 253 -6.28 9.41 -3.84
CA GLN A 253 -4.96 8.77 -3.63
C GLN A 253 -4.85 7.38 -4.31
N ARG A 254 -3.67 7.08 -4.83
CA ARG A 254 -3.32 5.82 -5.56
C ARG A 254 -2.07 5.16 -4.99
N LEU A 255 -1.93 5.15 -3.66
CA LEU A 255 -0.84 4.51 -2.93
C LEU A 255 -1.18 3.05 -2.58
N ASP A 256 -2.24 2.86 -1.79
CA ASP A 256 -2.63 1.58 -1.18
C ASP A 256 -4.05 1.72 -0.57
N PHE A 257 -4.56 0.67 0.07
CA PHE A 257 -5.75 0.73 0.93
C PHE A 257 -5.56 1.70 2.10
N SER A 258 -6.60 2.47 2.45
CA SER A 258 -6.65 3.19 3.72
C SER A 258 -6.89 2.23 4.90
N GLU A 259 -6.74 2.74 6.13
CA GLU A 259 -7.15 1.97 7.32
C GLU A 259 -8.67 1.70 7.33
N VAL A 260 -9.49 2.56 6.73
CA VAL A 260 -10.94 2.40 6.67
C VAL A 260 -11.36 1.42 5.58
N ASP A 261 -10.69 1.41 4.42
CA ASP A 261 -10.87 0.38 3.38
C ASP A 261 -10.62 -1.01 3.98
N LEU A 262 -9.52 -1.17 4.72
CA LEU A 262 -9.17 -2.41 5.41
C LEU A 262 -10.13 -2.74 6.55
N GLU A 263 -10.61 -1.76 7.32
CA GLU A 263 -11.62 -1.96 8.35
C GLU A 263 -12.92 -2.51 7.73
N ARG A 264 -13.40 -1.91 6.65
CA ARG A 264 -14.59 -2.36 5.91
C ARG A 264 -14.40 -3.75 5.30
N LEU A 265 -13.30 -3.98 4.58
CA LEU A 265 -13.00 -5.27 3.97
C LEU A 265 -12.96 -6.40 5.02
N ASN A 266 -12.22 -6.18 6.11
CA ASN A 266 -12.08 -7.18 7.17
C ASN A 266 -13.39 -7.38 7.96
N ARG A 267 -14.24 -6.35 8.14
CA ARG A 267 -15.60 -6.49 8.71
C ARG A 267 -16.52 -7.27 7.76
N MET A 268 -16.51 -6.99 6.46
CA MET A 268 -17.41 -7.62 5.48
C MET A 268 -17.17 -9.13 5.34
N TYR A 269 -15.91 -9.56 5.47
CA TYR A 269 -15.50 -10.95 5.36
C TYR A 269 -15.19 -11.64 6.70
N ASN A 270 -15.45 -10.99 7.84
CA ASN A 270 -15.17 -11.48 9.20
C ASN A 270 -13.70 -11.93 9.41
N CYS A 271 -12.74 -11.19 8.84
CA CYS A 271 -11.33 -11.55 8.85
C CYS A 271 -10.71 -11.43 10.25
N THR A 272 -10.37 -12.57 10.87
CA THR A 272 -9.71 -12.62 12.20
C THR A 272 -8.19 -12.68 12.13
N THR A 273 -7.62 -13.06 10.98
CA THR A 273 -6.18 -13.24 10.75
C THR A 273 -5.86 -13.00 9.27
N THR A 274 -4.69 -12.46 8.97
CA THR A 274 -4.20 -12.35 7.58
C THR A 274 -3.31 -13.55 7.22
N HIS A 275 -2.87 -13.63 5.97
CA HIS A 275 -2.13 -14.78 5.45
C HIS A 275 -0.63 -14.68 5.71
N THR A 276 0.01 -13.56 5.33
CA THR A 276 1.46 -13.39 5.37
C THR A 276 1.98 -12.61 6.59
N PHE A 277 1.14 -12.15 7.51
CA PHE A 277 1.60 -11.54 8.77
C PHE A 277 1.88 -12.60 9.85
N LEU A 278 3.05 -12.52 10.50
CA LEU A 278 3.40 -13.39 11.65
C LEU A 278 3.59 -12.60 12.96
N ASP A 279 4.24 -11.44 12.90
CA ASP A 279 4.58 -10.66 14.10
C ASP A 279 4.78 -9.17 13.83
N HIS A 280 4.52 -8.36 14.85
CA HIS A 280 4.91 -6.95 14.94
C HIS A 280 5.12 -6.57 16.42
N CYS A 281 6.16 -5.79 16.70
CA CYS A 281 6.41 -5.21 18.01
C CYS A 281 7.14 -3.86 17.92
N ALA A 282 6.38 -2.79 18.14
CA ALA A 282 6.83 -1.41 18.40
C ALA A 282 7.01 -1.11 19.91
N PHE A 283 7.14 -2.14 20.75
CA PHE A 283 7.37 -2.09 22.21
C PHE A 283 6.45 -1.21 23.11
N GLU A 284 5.45 -0.50 22.58
CA GLU A 284 4.47 0.38 23.26
C GLU A 284 3.64 -0.24 24.41
N LYS A 285 3.87 -1.50 24.78
CA LYS A 285 3.13 -2.22 25.82
C LYS A 285 4.11 -3.02 26.67
N ALA A 286 4.00 -2.88 27.99
CA ALA A 286 4.85 -3.54 28.99
C ALA A 286 4.83 -5.09 28.98
N ASN A 287 4.05 -5.73 28.10
CA ASN A 287 4.15 -7.17 27.83
C ASN A 287 5.12 -7.50 26.67
N ILE A 288 5.77 -6.50 26.07
CA ILE A 288 6.74 -6.57 24.96
C ILE A 288 6.36 -7.62 23.90
N CYS A 289 5.08 -7.64 23.49
CA CYS A 289 4.51 -8.54 22.48
C CYS A 289 4.69 -10.05 22.75
N GLY A 290 5.00 -10.43 24.00
CA GLY A 290 5.33 -11.79 24.40
C GLY A 290 6.78 -12.21 24.08
N MET A 291 7.67 -11.25 23.81
CA MET A 291 9.11 -11.49 23.80
C MET A 291 9.61 -11.83 25.21
N ILE A 292 10.76 -12.52 25.30
CA ILE A 292 11.39 -12.92 26.56
C ILE A 292 12.89 -12.58 26.56
N GLN A 293 13.42 -12.26 27.74
CA GLN A 293 14.85 -12.20 27.97
C GLN A 293 15.50 -13.59 27.86
N GLY A 294 16.81 -13.60 27.77
CA GLY A 294 17.64 -14.71 28.23
C GLY A 294 17.54 -14.94 29.75
N THR A 295 18.37 -15.86 30.24
CA THR A 295 18.44 -16.28 31.67
C THR A 295 19.78 -16.97 32.02
N ARG A 296 20.77 -16.95 31.10
CA ARG A 296 22.04 -17.70 31.18
C ARG A 296 23.24 -16.97 30.54
N ASP A 297 22.93 -15.79 30.06
CA ASP A 297 23.71 -14.76 29.41
C ASP A 297 24.09 -13.70 30.45
N ASP A 298 25.01 -12.81 30.10
CA ASP A 298 25.76 -12.02 31.08
C ASP A 298 25.03 -10.74 31.52
N ALA A 299 24.09 -10.26 30.69
CA ALA A 299 23.28 -9.08 30.92
C ALA A 299 21.90 -9.19 30.23
N ASP A 300 20.97 -8.31 30.60
CA ASP A 300 19.60 -8.24 30.03
C ASP A 300 19.45 -7.07 29.04
N TRP A 301 18.43 -7.13 28.19
CA TRP A 301 17.89 -5.94 27.51
C TRP A 301 16.97 -5.16 28.47
N VAL A 302 16.87 -3.85 28.32
CA VAL A 302 15.99 -2.99 29.12
C VAL A 302 14.86 -2.46 28.23
N HIS A 303 13.62 -2.48 28.73
CA HIS A 303 12.48 -1.80 28.11
C HIS A 303 12.49 -0.36 28.64
N GLU A 304 12.87 0.59 27.79
CA GLU A 304 13.07 2.01 28.14
C GLU A 304 12.04 2.90 27.43
N ASP A 305 11.78 4.09 28.01
CA ASP A 305 10.89 5.11 27.48
C ASP A 305 11.66 6.28 26.85
N SER A 306 10.99 7.04 25.97
CA SER A 306 11.56 8.24 25.33
C SER A 306 11.58 9.49 26.23
N ALA A 307 11.82 9.36 27.54
CA ALA A 307 11.94 10.51 28.43
C ALA A 307 13.31 11.20 28.41
N GLN A 308 14.37 10.52 27.96
CA GLN A 308 15.74 11.05 27.98
C GLN A 308 16.14 11.72 26.64
N PRO A 309 16.72 12.93 26.65
CA PRO A 309 17.16 13.60 25.42
C PRO A 309 18.16 12.78 24.60
N GLY A 310 17.79 12.45 23.36
CA GLY A 310 18.62 11.65 22.43
C GLY A 310 18.37 10.14 22.46
N GLN A 311 17.72 9.63 23.51
CA GLN A 311 17.16 8.27 23.57
C GLN A 311 15.69 8.33 23.18
N VAL A 312 15.46 8.48 21.87
CA VAL A 312 14.12 8.60 21.28
C VAL A 312 13.84 7.36 20.46
N ASP A 313 12.69 6.74 20.74
CA ASP A 313 12.06 5.64 19.99
C ASP A 313 11.96 5.91 18.49
N HIS A 314 11.84 4.85 17.69
CA HIS A 314 11.55 4.98 16.28
C HIS A 314 10.05 5.11 16.01
N THR A 315 9.22 4.45 16.82
CA THR A 315 7.76 4.33 16.65
C THR A 315 7.05 5.67 16.46
N LEU A 316 7.16 6.58 17.43
CA LEU A 316 6.59 7.93 17.50
C LEU A 316 7.62 9.03 17.18
N GLY A 317 8.91 8.72 17.13
CA GLY A 317 9.98 9.67 16.80
C GLY A 317 10.04 10.87 17.74
N GLY A 318 9.65 10.71 19.00
CA GLY A 318 9.66 11.78 20.02
C GLY A 318 8.61 12.87 19.84
N GLN A 319 7.60 12.67 18.98
CA GLN A 319 6.47 13.61 18.80
C GLN A 319 5.69 13.86 20.11
N CYS A 320 5.74 12.93 21.06
CA CYS A 320 5.22 13.06 22.41
C CYS A 320 6.31 12.75 23.44
N THR A 321 6.76 13.75 24.20
CA THR A 321 7.84 13.59 25.19
C THR A 321 7.44 12.61 26.30
N GLY A 322 8.26 11.57 26.53
CA GLY A 322 7.95 10.53 27.53
C GLY A 322 6.82 9.57 27.13
N ALA A 323 6.49 9.51 25.84
CA ALA A 323 5.73 8.43 25.22
C ALA A 323 6.58 7.86 24.06
N GLY A 324 6.32 6.61 23.66
CA GLY A 324 7.25 5.86 22.83
C GLY A 324 8.20 5.02 23.69
N TYR A 325 8.41 3.77 23.30
CA TYR A 325 9.24 2.80 24.00
C TYR A 325 10.13 2.02 23.02
N PHE A 326 11.28 1.56 23.51
CA PHE A 326 12.21 0.73 22.75
C PHE A 326 12.89 -0.31 23.65
N MET A 327 13.59 -1.27 23.03
CA MET A 327 14.48 -2.18 23.76
C MET A 327 15.93 -1.68 23.63
N HIS A 328 16.58 -1.43 24.76
CA HIS A 328 17.96 -0.94 24.85
C HIS A 328 18.89 -1.98 25.49
N PHE A 329 20.16 -1.97 25.09
CA PHE A 329 21.24 -2.73 25.72
C PHE A 329 22.45 -1.81 25.87
N ASP A 330 22.71 -1.36 27.10
CA ASP A 330 23.87 -0.54 27.45
C ASP A 330 25.18 -1.29 27.18
N THR A 331 26.10 -0.64 26.46
CA THR A 331 27.47 -1.15 26.21
C THR A 331 28.55 -0.23 26.80
N SER A 332 28.17 0.88 27.44
CA SER A 332 29.10 1.81 28.11
C SER A 332 29.68 1.26 29.42
N SER A 333 29.04 0.23 30.00
CA SER A 333 29.45 -0.42 31.23
C SER A 333 29.56 -1.94 31.10
N GLY A 334 30.30 -2.60 32.01
CA GLY A 334 30.53 -4.04 32.02
C GLY A 334 31.81 -4.48 31.29
N ALA A 335 31.94 -5.78 31.04
CA ALA A 335 33.07 -6.40 30.36
C ALA A 335 32.87 -6.59 28.84
N VAL A 336 33.99 -6.67 28.14
CA VAL A 336 34.09 -7.02 26.72
C VAL A 336 33.52 -8.42 26.47
N GLU A 337 32.80 -8.61 25.36
CA GLU A 337 32.07 -9.83 24.98
C GLU A 337 30.86 -10.22 25.85
N GLU A 338 30.47 -9.47 26.89
CA GLU A 338 29.19 -9.68 27.58
C GLU A 338 28.02 -9.59 26.58
N ALA A 339 27.08 -10.53 26.66
CA ALA A 339 25.93 -10.61 25.76
C ALA A 339 24.58 -10.54 26.50
N ALA A 340 23.56 -10.05 25.77
CA ALA A 340 22.17 -10.05 26.20
C ALA A 340 21.25 -10.57 25.09
N LEU A 341 20.32 -11.46 25.44
CA LEU A 341 19.40 -12.10 24.49
C LEU A 341 17.96 -11.60 24.67
N LEU A 342 17.33 -11.22 23.56
CA LEU A 342 15.89 -10.95 23.48
C LEU A 342 15.27 -11.89 22.42
N GLU A 343 14.33 -12.75 22.82
CA GLU A 343 13.68 -13.73 21.95
C GLU A 343 12.21 -13.41 21.70
N SER A 344 11.76 -13.58 20.46
CA SER A 344 10.32 -13.60 20.13
C SER A 344 9.60 -14.80 20.74
N ARG A 345 8.27 -14.70 20.88
CA ARG A 345 7.39 -15.85 21.18
C ARG A 345 7.56 -16.97 20.14
N ILE A 346 6.98 -18.15 20.39
CA ILE A 346 6.94 -19.20 19.35
C ILE A 346 6.01 -18.73 18.23
N LEU A 347 6.55 -18.67 17.02
CA LEU A 347 5.87 -18.25 15.79
C LEU A 347 5.64 -19.47 14.89
N TYR A 348 4.61 -19.42 14.05
CA TYR A 348 4.09 -20.56 13.29
C TYR A 348 3.96 -20.18 11.80
N PRO A 349 5.01 -20.42 10.99
CA PRO A 349 5.00 -20.07 9.57
C PRO A 349 4.02 -20.93 8.78
N LYS A 350 3.44 -20.35 7.71
CA LYS A 350 2.57 -21.04 6.73
C LYS A 350 3.29 -21.20 5.39
N ARG A 351 4.19 -20.28 5.03
CA ARG A 351 5.05 -20.30 3.84
C ARG A 351 6.48 -20.71 4.21
N LYS A 352 7.36 -20.81 3.20
CA LYS A 352 8.76 -21.28 3.32
C LYS A 352 9.80 -20.16 3.39
N GLN A 353 9.35 -18.90 3.34
CA GLN A 353 10.19 -17.71 3.25
C GLN A 353 9.56 -16.61 4.08
N GLN A 354 10.38 -15.90 4.85
CA GLN A 354 9.95 -14.79 5.68
C GLN A 354 10.98 -13.66 5.61
N CYS A 355 10.53 -12.42 5.81
CA CYS A 355 11.40 -11.28 6.05
C CYS A 355 11.21 -10.78 7.48
N LEU A 356 12.30 -10.82 8.27
CA LEU A 356 12.37 -10.09 9.54
C LEU A 356 12.88 -8.68 9.23
N GLN A 357 12.00 -7.69 9.36
CA GLN A 357 12.32 -6.27 9.37
C GLN A 357 12.41 -5.79 10.83
N PHE A 358 13.31 -4.85 11.13
CA PHE A 358 13.30 -4.08 12.37
C PHE A 358 14.07 -2.77 12.16
N PHE A 359 13.85 -1.79 13.04
CA PHE A 359 14.73 -0.64 13.16
C PHE A 359 15.73 -0.86 14.31
N TYR A 360 16.97 -0.44 14.10
CA TYR A 360 18.02 -0.51 15.10
C TYR A 360 18.89 0.74 15.08
N LYS A 361 19.49 1.07 16.23
CA LYS A 361 20.41 2.20 16.39
C LYS A 361 21.56 1.77 17.29
N MET A 362 22.77 2.22 16.99
CA MET A 362 23.98 1.87 17.76
C MET A 362 24.74 3.15 18.08
N THR A 363 24.82 3.48 19.38
CA THR A 363 25.44 4.71 19.91
C THR A 363 26.71 4.43 20.72
N GLY A 364 26.99 3.15 20.99
CA GLY A 364 28.17 2.69 21.69
C GLY A 364 29.43 2.59 20.82
N SER A 365 30.21 1.55 21.05
CA SER A 365 31.48 1.30 20.36
C SER A 365 31.27 0.77 18.93
N SER A 366 32.16 1.12 17.99
CA SER A 366 32.18 0.47 16.67
C SER A 366 32.50 -1.03 16.74
N SER A 367 33.00 -1.51 17.88
CA SER A 367 33.23 -2.94 18.14
C SER A 367 31.98 -3.66 18.68
N ASP A 368 30.91 -2.93 19.03
CA ASP A 368 29.64 -3.52 19.48
C ASP A 368 28.97 -4.28 18.35
N ARG A 369 28.18 -5.30 18.70
CA ARG A 369 27.56 -6.20 17.71
C ARG A 369 26.13 -6.54 18.05
N LEU A 370 25.26 -6.46 17.04
CA LEU A 370 23.91 -7.00 17.05
C LEU A 370 23.86 -8.24 16.15
N VAL A 371 23.54 -9.40 16.71
CA VAL A 371 23.45 -10.67 15.98
C VAL A 371 22.01 -11.17 15.97
N VAL A 372 21.48 -11.40 14.77
CA VAL A 372 20.17 -12.03 14.58
C VAL A 372 20.36 -13.54 14.46
N TRP A 373 19.63 -14.28 15.28
CA TRP A 373 19.58 -15.74 15.26
C TRP A 373 18.16 -16.25 15.02
N VAL A 374 18.05 -17.49 14.55
CA VAL A 374 16.82 -18.26 14.61
C VAL A 374 17.05 -19.49 15.47
N ARG A 375 16.17 -19.73 16.45
CA ARG A 375 16.03 -21.01 17.13
C ARG A 375 14.86 -21.76 16.49
N ARG A 376 15.16 -22.85 15.77
CA ARG A 376 14.19 -23.64 15.00
C ARG A 376 13.95 -25.02 15.60
N ASP A 377 12.92 -25.69 15.08
CA ASP A 377 12.62 -27.09 15.37
C ASP A 377 13.84 -28.00 15.09
N ASP A 378 14.21 -28.84 16.05
CA ASP A 378 15.34 -29.77 15.95
C ASP A 378 15.01 -31.08 15.20
N GLY A 379 13.79 -31.21 14.68
CA GLY A 379 13.25 -32.42 14.07
C GLY A 379 12.33 -33.22 15.00
N THR A 380 12.43 -33.01 16.32
CA THR A 380 11.65 -33.76 17.34
C THR A 380 10.37 -33.05 17.78
N GLY A 381 10.01 -31.92 17.16
CA GLY A 381 8.94 -31.05 17.65
C GLY A 381 9.38 -30.03 18.70
N ASN A 382 10.69 -29.90 18.97
CA ASN A 382 11.26 -29.01 19.98
C ASN A 382 12.05 -27.85 19.35
N VAL A 383 11.73 -26.61 19.75
CA VAL A 383 12.38 -25.39 19.25
C VAL A 383 13.70 -25.19 20.01
N ARG A 384 14.79 -25.76 19.48
CA ARG A 384 16.09 -25.85 20.18
C ARG A 384 17.32 -25.55 19.32
N LYS A 385 17.27 -25.79 18.01
CA LYS A 385 18.44 -25.65 17.14
C LYS A 385 18.68 -24.17 16.81
N LEU A 386 19.71 -23.57 17.39
CA LEU A 386 20.15 -22.21 17.02
C LEU A 386 20.91 -22.21 15.69
N VAL A 387 20.65 -21.18 14.88
CA VAL A 387 21.32 -20.88 13.62
C VAL A 387 21.54 -19.37 13.55
N LYS A 388 22.77 -18.94 13.22
CA LYS A 388 23.14 -17.53 13.06
C LYS A 388 22.68 -17.05 11.68
N MET A 389 21.97 -15.92 11.62
CA MET A 389 21.43 -15.38 10.38
C MET A 389 22.23 -14.20 9.85
N LYS A 390 22.43 -13.15 10.66
CA LYS A 390 23.14 -11.92 10.26
C LYS A 390 23.84 -11.28 11.46
N THR A 391 24.88 -10.50 11.20
CA THR A 391 25.55 -9.66 12.22
C THR A 391 25.67 -8.25 11.67
N PHE A 392 25.24 -7.29 12.49
CA PHE A 392 25.45 -5.87 12.32
C PHE A 392 26.53 -5.46 13.33
N GLN A 393 27.40 -4.54 12.94
CA GLN A 393 28.48 -4.00 13.78
C GLN A 393 28.24 -2.51 14.00
N GLY A 394 28.78 -1.95 15.08
CA GLY A 394 28.75 -0.51 15.28
C GLY A 394 29.54 0.23 14.20
N ASP A 395 29.06 1.41 13.81
CA ASP A 395 29.72 2.31 12.86
C ASP A 395 29.49 3.77 13.27
N PHE A 396 29.93 4.73 12.45
CA PHE A 396 29.86 6.16 12.78
C PHE A 396 28.47 6.79 12.57
N ASP A 397 27.54 6.13 11.86
CA ASP A 397 26.15 6.59 11.72
C ASP A 397 25.33 6.13 12.92
N GLN A 398 25.21 7.00 13.92
CA GLN A 398 24.47 6.73 15.17
C GLN A 398 22.95 6.99 15.07
N ASN A 399 22.40 7.12 13.87
CA ASN A 399 20.96 7.29 13.64
C ASN A 399 20.22 5.93 13.60
N TRP A 400 18.89 5.98 13.61
CA TRP A 400 18.05 4.80 13.36
C TRP A 400 18.31 4.26 11.94
N LYS A 401 18.37 2.93 11.80
CA LYS A 401 18.64 2.20 10.56
C LYS A 401 17.62 1.08 10.42
N ILE A 402 17.09 0.92 9.21
CA ILE A 402 16.25 -0.24 8.88
C ILE A 402 17.13 -1.46 8.59
N ALA A 403 16.76 -2.60 9.15
CA ALA A 403 17.39 -3.89 8.90
C ALA A 403 16.41 -4.88 8.30
N HIS A 404 16.87 -5.63 7.31
CA HIS A 404 16.15 -6.79 6.74
C HIS A 404 17.01 -8.05 6.87
N VAL A 405 16.36 -9.15 7.26
CA VAL A 405 16.98 -10.48 7.41
C VAL A 405 16.05 -11.55 6.81
N PRO A 406 16.41 -12.18 5.68
CA PRO A 406 15.60 -13.24 5.09
C PRO A 406 15.73 -14.53 5.90
N LEU A 407 14.59 -15.09 6.29
CA LEU A 407 14.47 -16.38 6.98
C LEU A 407 13.80 -17.41 6.05
N ARG A 408 14.00 -18.70 6.35
CA ARG A 408 13.44 -19.82 5.58
C ARG A 408 13.04 -20.96 6.52
N GLU A 409 12.04 -20.70 7.36
CA GLU A 409 11.55 -21.68 8.35
C GLU A 409 10.21 -22.28 7.91
N GLU A 410 10.14 -23.62 7.85
CA GLU A 410 8.94 -24.38 7.48
C GLU A 410 8.19 -24.95 8.70
N LYS A 411 8.66 -24.63 9.91
CA LYS A 411 8.18 -25.15 11.18
C LYS A 411 8.23 -24.04 12.24
N LYS A 412 7.52 -24.25 13.34
CA LYS A 412 7.52 -23.33 14.49
C LYS A 412 8.95 -22.97 14.95
N PHE A 413 9.19 -21.69 15.22
CA PHE A 413 10.51 -21.16 15.55
C PHE A 413 10.42 -19.92 16.47
N ARG A 414 11.59 -19.39 16.85
CA ARG A 414 11.77 -18.04 17.42
C ARG A 414 12.88 -17.34 16.64
N TYR A 415 12.72 -16.05 16.33
CA TYR A 415 13.85 -15.16 16.05
C TYR A 415 14.38 -14.56 17.36
N LEU A 416 15.68 -14.25 17.41
CA LEU A 416 16.37 -13.72 18.58
C LEU A 416 17.31 -12.59 18.17
N PHE A 417 17.39 -11.57 19.02
CA PHE A 417 18.42 -10.55 18.98
C PHE A 417 19.44 -10.81 20.10
N GLN A 418 20.71 -10.88 19.73
CA GLN A 418 21.83 -10.88 20.68
C GLN A 418 22.54 -9.54 20.56
N GLY A 419 22.52 -8.73 21.63
CA GLY A 419 23.48 -7.65 21.83
C GLY A 419 24.79 -8.24 22.34
N THR A 420 25.94 -7.64 22.00
CA THR A 420 27.24 -8.02 22.57
C THR A 420 28.17 -6.82 22.64
N LYS A 421 28.78 -6.60 23.80
CA LYS A 421 29.65 -5.46 24.09
C LYS A 421 31.00 -5.59 23.40
N GLY A 422 31.41 -4.53 22.71
CA GLY A 422 32.67 -4.38 22.02
C GLY A 422 33.76 -3.85 22.93
N ASP A 423 34.06 -2.56 22.84
CA ASP A 423 35.02 -1.87 23.71
C ASP A 423 34.33 -0.81 24.57
N PRO A 424 34.04 -1.11 25.86
CA PRO A 424 33.41 -0.16 26.78
C PRO A 424 34.23 1.12 27.03
N GLN A 425 35.55 1.13 26.82
CA GLN A 425 36.36 2.35 26.97
C GLN A 425 36.06 3.39 25.88
N ASN A 426 35.43 2.96 24.77
CA ASN A 426 35.01 3.79 23.65
C ASN A 426 33.51 3.64 23.35
N SER A 427 32.69 3.24 24.34
CA SER A 427 31.23 3.27 24.26
C SER A 427 30.65 4.33 25.19
N ASN A 428 29.79 5.20 24.63
CA ASN A 428 29.04 6.23 25.37
C ASN A 428 27.53 5.99 25.31
N GLY A 429 27.11 4.74 25.05
CA GLY A 429 25.71 4.40 24.80
C GLY A 429 25.51 2.89 24.67
N GLY A 430 24.75 2.47 23.66
CA GLY A 430 24.36 1.07 23.53
C GLY A 430 23.72 0.70 22.20
N ILE A 431 23.05 -0.45 22.19
CA ILE A 431 22.29 -1.00 21.05
C ILE A 431 20.79 -0.82 21.34
N TYR A 432 20.04 -0.34 20.36
CA TYR A 432 18.62 -0.03 20.45
C TYR A 432 17.86 -0.80 19.38
N LEU A 433 16.66 -1.29 19.69
CA LEU A 433 15.76 -2.03 18.79
C LEU A 433 14.34 -1.49 18.91
N ASP A 434 13.68 -1.29 17.77
CA ASP A 434 12.29 -0.86 17.67
C ASP A 434 11.63 -1.30 16.34
N ASP A 435 10.32 -1.10 16.20
CA ASP A 435 9.52 -1.35 14.99
C ASP A 435 9.74 -2.74 14.35
N VAL A 436 9.90 -3.77 15.21
CA VAL A 436 10.17 -5.16 14.79
C VAL A 436 8.94 -5.70 14.05
N THR A 437 9.14 -6.36 12.91
CA THR A 437 8.08 -6.87 12.04
C THR A 437 8.53 -8.17 11.37
N LEU A 438 7.66 -9.18 11.33
CA LEU A 438 7.89 -10.42 10.61
C LEU A 438 6.74 -10.73 9.65
N THR A 439 7.05 -10.75 8.36
CA THR A 439 6.15 -11.13 7.28
C THR A 439 6.63 -12.40 6.56
N GLU A 440 5.71 -13.14 5.94
CA GLU A 440 6.00 -14.29 5.08
C GLU A 440 6.18 -13.87 3.62
N THR A 441 6.96 -12.83 3.40
CA THR A 441 7.29 -12.26 2.10
C THR A 441 8.80 -12.37 1.84
N PRO A 442 9.27 -12.13 0.60
CA PRO A 442 10.66 -11.74 0.37
C PRO A 442 11.07 -10.51 1.21
N CYS A 443 12.39 -10.34 1.38
CA CYS A 443 12.97 -9.07 1.81
C CYS A 443 13.39 -8.27 0.57
N PRO A 444 13.38 -6.93 0.64
CA PRO A 444 13.82 -6.08 -0.47
C PRO A 444 15.27 -6.37 -0.86
N THR A 445 15.51 -6.41 -2.17
CA THR A 445 16.79 -6.72 -2.82
C THR A 445 17.82 -5.62 -2.57
N GLY A 446 17.40 -4.36 -2.70
CA GLY A 446 18.18 -3.18 -2.34
C GLY A 446 17.41 -2.24 -1.43
N VAL A 447 18.12 -1.57 -0.53
CA VAL A 447 17.55 -0.59 0.41
C VAL A 447 18.45 0.63 0.47
N TRP A 448 17.88 1.82 0.24
CA TRP A 448 18.56 3.09 0.26
C TRP A 448 17.87 4.04 1.23
N THR A 449 18.60 4.53 2.23
CA THR A 449 18.15 5.62 3.11
C THR A 449 18.81 6.91 2.66
N VAL A 450 18.02 7.95 2.39
CA VAL A 450 18.49 9.32 2.17
C VAL A 450 18.23 10.10 3.46
N ARG A 451 19.31 10.44 4.17
CA ARG A 451 19.28 11.23 5.42
C ARG A 451 18.97 12.70 5.12
N ASN A 452 18.31 13.39 6.07
CA ASN A 452 18.03 14.83 6.04
C ASN A 452 17.32 15.30 4.75
N PHE A 453 16.26 14.60 4.32
CA PHE A 453 15.62 14.84 3.03
C PHE A 453 14.94 16.23 2.92
N SER A 454 14.51 16.83 4.04
CA SER A 454 14.03 18.22 4.02
C SER A 454 15.14 19.22 3.71
N GLN A 455 16.41 18.89 4.00
CA GLN A 455 17.56 19.69 3.57
C GLN A 455 17.89 19.43 2.09
N VAL A 456 17.78 18.18 1.62
CA VAL A 456 17.90 17.84 0.18
C VAL A 456 16.92 18.66 -0.67
N LEU A 457 15.65 18.76 -0.24
CA LEU A 457 14.60 19.57 -0.90
C LEU A 457 14.81 21.10 -0.82
N GLN A 458 15.80 21.57 -0.05
CA GLN A 458 16.17 22.99 0.03
C GLN A 458 17.44 23.30 -0.78
N ASP A 459 18.37 22.36 -0.86
CA ASP A 459 19.67 22.53 -1.54
C ASP A 459 19.65 22.13 -3.02
N THR A 460 18.61 21.42 -3.48
CA THR A 460 18.45 20.98 -4.88
C THR A 460 17.38 21.77 -5.64
N VAL A 461 17.42 21.70 -6.96
CA VAL A 461 16.41 22.25 -7.88
C VAL A 461 15.91 21.19 -8.88
N GLN A 462 14.96 21.54 -9.75
CA GLN A 462 14.47 20.64 -10.79
C GLN A 462 15.60 20.14 -11.71
N GLY A 463 15.62 18.81 -11.95
CA GLY A 463 16.66 18.14 -12.72
C GLY A 463 17.93 17.77 -11.94
N ASP A 464 18.11 18.24 -10.70
CA ASP A 464 19.13 17.69 -9.81
C ASP A 464 18.77 16.25 -9.41
N LYS A 465 19.79 15.40 -9.25
CA LYS A 465 19.57 13.99 -8.92
C LYS A 465 20.59 13.39 -7.97
N LEU A 466 20.07 12.61 -7.01
CA LEU A 466 20.82 11.75 -6.13
C LEU A 466 20.86 10.33 -6.73
N GLN A 467 21.94 9.59 -6.51
CA GLN A 467 22.04 8.20 -6.98
C GLN A 467 22.43 7.26 -5.83
N SER A 468 21.81 6.09 -5.79
CA SER A 468 22.04 5.09 -4.75
C SER A 468 23.44 4.46 -4.81
N PRO A 469 23.86 3.75 -3.76
CA PRO A 469 24.86 2.69 -3.88
C PRO A 469 24.45 1.62 -4.91
N ARG A 470 25.41 0.85 -5.43
CA ARG A 470 25.12 -0.32 -6.28
C ARG A 470 24.63 -1.48 -5.41
N PHE A 471 23.45 -2.00 -5.71
CA PHE A 471 22.92 -3.25 -5.16
C PHE A 471 23.18 -4.40 -6.14
N TYR A 472 22.90 -5.64 -5.72
CA TYR A 472 22.97 -6.82 -6.57
C TYR A 472 21.69 -7.67 -6.43
N SER A 473 21.14 -8.14 -7.54
CA SER A 473 20.01 -9.09 -7.53
C SER A 473 20.43 -10.50 -7.09
N SER A 474 19.44 -11.36 -6.84
CA SER A 474 19.63 -12.80 -6.58
C SER A 474 20.32 -13.54 -7.74
N GLU A 475 20.15 -13.06 -8.98
CA GLU A 475 20.85 -13.52 -10.18
C GLU A 475 22.28 -12.96 -10.30
N GLY A 476 22.57 -11.82 -9.65
CA GLY A 476 23.87 -11.15 -9.65
C GLY A 476 23.98 -9.90 -10.53
N TYR A 477 22.89 -9.41 -11.14
CA TYR A 477 22.87 -8.14 -11.87
C TYR A 477 23.12 -6.96 -10.93
N GLY A 478 23.96 -6.01 -11.33
CA GLY A 478 24.17 -4.76 -10.60
C GLY A 478 23.00 -3.79 -10.80
N LEU A 479 22.41 -3.31 -9.71
CA LEU A 479 21.22 -2.45 -9.71
C LEU A 479 21.52 -1.08 -9.08
N GLY A 480 20.79 -0.04 -9.46
CA GLY A 480 20.81 1.26 -8.79
C GLY A 480 19.53 2.06 -9.00
N LEU A 481 19.31 3.01 -8.10
CA LEU A 481 18.22 3.98 -8.15
C LEU A 481 18.78 5.39 -8.37
N THR A 482 18.02 6.23 -9.07
CA THR A 482 18.23 7.66 -9.19
C THR A 482 16.97 8.38 -8.71
N LEU A 483 17.14 9.29 -7.76
CA LEU A 483 16.09 10.07 -7.12
C LEU A 483 16.19 11.53 -7.57
N TYR A 484 15.09 12.09 -8.06
CA TYR A 484 14.97 13.48 -8.52
C TYR A 484 14.09 14.25 -7.54
N PRO A 485 14.64 15.06 -6.61
CA PRO A 485 13.84 15.64 -5.52
C PRO A 485 12.75 16.61 -5.98
N HIS A 486 12.92 17.26 -7.14
CA HIS A 486 11.97 18.21 -7.74
C HIS A 486 11.61 17.81 -9.19
N GLY A 487 11.51 16.50 -9.44
CA GLY A 487 11.27 15.93 -10.78
C GLY A 487 12.47 16.03 -11.74
N GLY A 488 12.35 15.33 -12.87
CA GLY A 488 13.33 15.41 -13.96
C GLY A 488 13.33 16.77 -14.66
N MET A 489 14.39 17.08 -15.43
CA MET A 489 14.60 18.41 -16.01
C MET A 489 13.48 18.90 -16.95
N ASN A 490 12.70 17.98 -17.52
CA ASN A 490 11.58 18.27 -18.43
C ASN A 490 10.19 18.00 -17.81
N SER A 491 10.09 17.68 -16.52
CA SER A 491 8.80 17.39 -15.88
C SER A 491 7.97 18.67 -15.71
N GLU A 492 6.65 18.57 -15.91
CA GLU A 492 5.73 19.67 -15.57
C GLU A 492 5.44 19.72 -14.05
N HIS A 493 5.83 18.67 -13.31
CA HIS A 493 5.46 18.42 -11.91
C HIS A 493 6.63 18.60 -10.92
N SER A 494 7.21 19.80 -10.87
CA SER A 494 8.34 20.13 -9.96
C SER A 494 8.05 20.04 -8.45
N GLU A 495 6.77 19.97 -8.04
CA GLU A 495 6.33 19.72 -6.66
C GLU A 495 6.28 18.22 -6.28
N TYR A 496 6.86 17.35 -7.12
CA TYR A 496 6.93 15.90 -6.92
C TYR A 496 8.37 15.41 -6.87
N VAL A 497 8.55 14.27 -6.20
CA VAL A 497 9.78 13.47 -6.28
C VAL A 497 9.64 12.46 -7.41
N GLY A 498 10.56 12.52 -8.37
CA GLY A 498 10.72 11.53 -9.43
C GLY A 498 11.69 10.42 -9.01
N LEU A 499 11.47 9.20 -9.53
CA LEU A 499 12.26 8.03 -9.19
C LEU A 499 12.48 7.15 -10.41
N ALA A 500 13.74 6.77 -10.64
CA ALA A 500 14.17 5.96 -11.77
C ALA A 500 15.16 4.86 -11.35
N PHE A 501 15.23 3.84 -12.19
CA PHE A 501 16.10 2.68 -12.07
C PHE A 501 17.17 2.69 -13.17
N HIS A 502 18.36 2.18 -12.87
CA HIS A 502 19.40 1.89 -13.85
C HIS A 502 20.15 0.60 -13.49
N LEU A 503 20.67 -0.10 -14.49
CA LEU A 503 21.62 -1.20 -14.29
C LEU A 503 23.04 -0.62 -14.14
N CYS A 504 23.79 -1.17 -13.20
CA CYS A 504 25.20 -0.85 -12.94
C CYS A 504 26.08 -2.01 -13.39
N SER A 505 27.21 -1.75 -14.06
CA SER A 505 28.17 -2.81 -14.39
C SER A 505 28.73 -3.43 -13.11
N GLY A 506 28.75 -4.75 -13.03
CA GLY A 506 29.28 -5.53 -11.92
C GLY A 506 30.34 -6.55 -12.34
N GLU A 507 30.86 -7.29 -11.36
CA GLU A 507 31.83 -8.38 -11.60
C GLU A 507 31.22 -9.59 -12.33
N ASN A 508 29.90 -9.76 -12.21
CA ASN A 508 29.15 -10.88 -12.78
C ASN A 508 28.80 -10.70 -14.28
N ASP A 509 28.88 -9.48 -14.82
CA ASP A 509 28.39 -9.12 -16.17
C ASP A 509 28.90 -10.02 -17.31
N ALA A 510 30.04 -10.68 -17.13
CA ALA A 510 30.65 -11.57 -18.12
C ALA A 510 29.97 -12.95 -18.24
N VAL A 511 29.12 -13.34 -17.29
CA VAL A 511 28.37 -14.63 -17.31
C VAL A 511 26.84 -14.45 -17.30
N LEU A 512 26.37 -13.22 -17.14
CA LEU A 512 24.95 -12.87 -17.17
C LEU A 512 24.41 -12.76 -18.61
N GLU A 513 23.09 -12.88 -18.75
CA GLU A 513 22.40 -12.75 -20.04
C GLU A 513 22.12 -11.27 -20.36
N TRP A 514 22.29 -10.89 -21.63
CA TRP A 514 22.11 -9.51 -22.08
C TRP A 514 21.45 -9.47 -23.48
N PRO A 515 20.56 -8.51 -23.77
CA PRO A 515 19.95 -7.56 -22.82
C PRO A 515 18.99 -8.25 -21.86
N VAL A 516 18.77 -7.68 -20.68
CA VAL A 516 17.96 -8.29 -19.62
C VAL A 516 16.48 -8.16 -19.96
N GLU A 517 15.77 -9.28 -20.12
CA GLU A 517 14.33 -9.34 -20.40
C GLU A 517 13.56 -10.00 -19.25
N ASN A 518 12.27 -9.67 -19.14
CA ASN A 518 11.28 -10.31 -18.25
C ASN A 518 11.57 -10.21 -16.75
N ARG A 519 12.53 -9.39 -16.32
CA ARG A 519 12.74 -9.09 -14.89
C ARG A 519 11.81 -7.94 -14.51
N GLN A 520 10.97 -8.15 -13.51
CA GLN A 520 10.12 -7.11 -12.95
C GLN A 520 10.90 -6.31 -11.92
N VAL A 521 10.90 -5.01 -12.10
CA VAL A 521 11.49 -4.02 -11.20
C VAL A 521 10.36 -3.40 -10.38
N ILE A 522 10.46 -3.48 -9.06
CA ILE A 522 9.56 -2.78 -8.13
C ILE A 522 10.40 -1.75 -7.38
N MET A 523 10.07 -0.46 -7.54
CA MET A 523 10.67 0.64 -6.80
C MET A 523 9.65 1.15 -5.78
N THR A 524 9.98 1.15 -4.50
CA THR A 524 9.04 1.56 -3.43
C THR A 524 9.63 2.65 -2.56
N ILE A 525 8.89 3.74 -2.37
CA ILE A 525 9.14 4.74 -1.32
C ILE A 525 8.34 4.29 -0.09
N LEU A 526 9.04 3.94 0.98
CA LEU A 526 8.47 3.34 2.18
C LEU A 526 7.72 4.38 3.01
N ASP A 527 6.44 4.11 3.29
CA ASP A 527 5.75 4.72 4.43
C ASP A 527 6.23 4.03 5.71
N GLN A 528 6.88 4.76 6.63
CA GLN A 528 7.57 4.22 7.80
C GLN A 528 6.65 4.08 9.04
N GLU A 529 5.36 3.91 8.79
CA GLU A 529 4.35 3.56 9.80
C GLU A 529 4.77 2.24 10.51
N PRO A 530 4.81 2.21 11.85
CA PRO A 530 5.16 1.03 12.66
C PRO A 530 4.53 -0.28 12.19
N ASP A 531 3.19 -0.33 12.10
CA ASP A 531 2.47 -1.54 11.71
C ASP A 531 2.48 -1.70 10.19
N VAL A 532 3.23 -2.69 9.71
CA VAL A 532 3.35 -3.00 8.26
C VAL A 532 2.01 -3.20 7.55
N ARG A 533 0.94 -3.53 8.29
CA ARG A 533 -0.42 -3.69 7.75
C ARG A 533 -1.10 -2.35 7.44
N LYS A 534 -0.64 -1.25 8.04
CA LYS A 534 -1.18 0.12 7.87
C LYS A 534 -0.41 0.97 6.85
N ARG A 535 0.84 0.61 6.52
CA ARG A 535 1.70 1.36 5.59
C ARG A 535 1.04 1.58 4.24
N MET A 536 1.03 2.82 3.75
CA MET A 536 0.55 3.21 2.42
C MET A 536 1.72 3.64 1.53
N SER A 537 2.72 2.76 1.37
CA SER A 537 3.92 3.02 0.57
C SER A 537 3.60 3.31 -0.91
N SER A 538 4.34 4.22 -1.55
CA SER A 538 4.23 4.45 -2.99
C SER A 538 5.13 3.46 -3.74
N SER A 539 4.58 2.71 -4.69
CA SER A 539 5.29 1.62 -5.38
C SER A 539 5.04 1.65 -6.89
N MET A 540 6.13 1.86 -7.65
CA MET A 540 6.13 1.86 -9.12
C MET A 540 6.74 0.58 -9.68
N VAL A 541 6.16 0.06 -10.77
CA VAL A 541 6.41 -1.31 -11.25
C VAL A 541 6.54 -1.35 -12.77
N PHE A 542 7.67 -1.83 -13.30
CA PHE A 542 7.85 -2.11 -14.73
C PHE A 542 8.57 -3.45 -14.96
N THR A 543 8.56 -3.96 -16.19
CA THR A 543 9.31 -5.16 -16.59
C THR A 543 10.28 -4.83 -17.72
N THR A 544 11.51 -5.36 -17.65
CA THR A 544 12.54 -5.09 -18.67
C THR A 544 12.22 -5.79 -20.00
N SER A 545 12.39 -5.08 -21.12
CA SER A 545 12.05 -5.57 -22.46
C SER A 545 12.99 -5.02 -23.55
N LYS A 546 13.24 -5.82 -24.61
CA LYS A 546 13.95 -5.37 -25.82
C LYS A 546 13.25 -4.25 -26.60
N SER A 547 11.98 -3.94 -26.32
CA SER A 547 11.31 -2.76 -26.90
C SER A 547 11.78 -1.43 -26.30
N GLN A 548 12.31 -1.44 -25.07
CA GLN A 548 12.75 -0.24 -24.36
C GLN A 548 14.14 0.17 -24.88
N THR A 549 14.12 1.08 -25.84
CA THR A 549 15.29 1.62 -26.54
C THR A 549 15.34 3.14 -26.38
N SER A 550 16.52 3.75 -26.43
CA SER A 550 16.64 5.21 -26.33
C SER A 550 17.53 5.80 -27.42
N ALA A 551 17.07 6.92 -28.00
CA ALA A 551 17.81 7.68 -29.00
C ALA A 551 19.15 8.21 -28.45
N ALA A 552 19.25 8.45 -27.15
CA ALA A 552 20.49 8.91 -26.49
C ALA A 552 21.59 7.84 -26.47
N ILE A 553 21.24 6.56 -26.68
CA ILE A 553 22.17 5.42 -26.91
C ILE A 553 22.04 4.89 -28.35
N ASN A 554 21.82 5.79 -29.31
CA ASN A 554 21.70 5.50 -30.75
C ASN A 554 20.59 4.50 -31.12
N GLY A 555 19.53 4.38 -30.30
CA GLY A 555 18.45 3.40 -30.49
C GLY A 555 18.78 2.00 -29.95
N SER A 556 19.83 1.85 -29.15
CA SER A 556 20.15 0.59 -28.45
C SER A 556 19.14 0.28 -27.34
N VAL A 557 19.06 -0.99 -26.94
CA VAL A 557 18.22 -1.44 -25.81
C VAL A 557 18.82 -0.91 -24.50
N ILE A 558 17.97 -0.33 -23.64
CA ILE A 558 18.41 0.28 -22.36
C ILE A 558 18.97 -0.79 -21.40
N TRP A 559 18.42 -2.00 -21.46
CA TRP A 559 18.78 -3.15 -20.64
C TRP A 559 19.91 -4.02 -21.20
N ASP A 560 20.62 -3.55 -22.23
CA ASP A 560 21.88 -4.18 -22.64
C ASP A 560 23.00 -3.89 -21.61
N ARG A 561 24.14 -4.58 -21.75
CA ARG A 561 25.22 -4.55 -20.76
C ARG A 561 25.68 -3.11 -20.47
N PRO A 562 25.75 -2.66 -19.21
CA PRO A 562 26.09 -1.27 -18.89
C PRO A 562 27.46 -0.81 -19.42
N SER A 563 28.42 -1.72 -19.58
CA SER A 563 29.73 -1.41 -20.20
C SER A 563 29.69 -1.20 -21.73
N ILE A 564 28.52 -1.33 -22.37
CA ILE A 564 28.28 -1.14 -23.80
C ILE A 564 27.35 0.06 -24.04
N VAL A 565 26.21 0.11 -23.34
CA VAL A 565 25.18 1.16 -23.52
C VAL A 565 25.19 2.23 -22.40
N GLY A 566 25.96 2.04 -21.34
CA GLY A 566 26.02 2.95 -20.21
C GLY A 566 27.15 3.97 -20.25
N SER A 567 27.09 4.94 -19.34
CA SER A 567 28.13 5.95 -19.10
C SER A 567 28.93 5.63 -17.83
N TYR A 568 30.21 5.98 -17.77
CA TYR A 568 31.08 5.69 -16.62
C TYR A 568 30.93 6.73 -15.50
N HIS A 569 30.68 6.27 -14.28
CA HIS A 569 30.54 7.09 -13.08
C HIS A 569 31.65 6.81 -12.05
N ASN A 570 32.51 7.80 -11.83
CA ASN A 570 33.61 7.75 -10.85
C ASN A 570 33.13 7.57 -9.38
N SER A 571 31.86 7.81 -9.08
CA SER A 571 31.30 7.64 -7.73
C SER A 571 31.04 6.18 -7.33
N CYS A 572 30.92 5.27 -8.30
CA CYS A 572 30.72 3.84 -8.08
C CYS A 572 31.82 2.95 -8.68
N ASP A 573 32.80 3.55 -9.37
CA ASP A 573 33.71 2.88 -10.31
C ASP A 573 32.97 1.88 -11.22
N CYS A 574 31.90 2.38 -11.85
CA CYS A 574 30.96 1.55 -12.60
C CYS A 574 30.35 2.30 -13.79
N PHE A 575 29.93 1.56 -14.80
CA PHE A 575 29.07 2.08 -15.85
C PHE A 575 27.60 1.98 -15.41
N ARG A 576 26.80 3.00 -15.72
CA ARG A 576 25.35 3.04 -15.47
C ARG A 576 24.59 3.18 -16.77
N THR A 577 23.51 2.42 -16.95
CA THR A 577 22.56 2.63 -18.07
C THR A 577 21.89 4.00 -17.97
N ILE A 578 21.14 4.39 -19.01
CA ILE A 578 20.16 5.47 -18.87
C ILE A 578 19.17 5.11 -17.75
N ASP A 579 18.76 6.14 -17.01
CA ASP A 579 17.71 6.07 -15.99
C ASP A 579 16.33 5.86 -16.65
N TRP A 580 15.52 4.94 -16.13
CA TRP A 580 14.13 4.69 -16.57
C TRP A 580 13.17 4.74 -15.38
N GLY A 581 12.06 5.46 -15.47
CA GLY A 581 11.10 5.53 -14.36
C GLY A 581 9.97 6.53 -14.54
N TRP A 582 9.66 7.27 -13.47
CA TRP A 582 8.50 8.18 -13.39
C TRP A 582 8.91 9.56 -12.89
N SER A 583 8.34 10.61 -13.50
CA SER A 583 8.72 11.99 -13.15
C SER A 583 8.10 12.48 -11.83
N GLY A 584 6.94 11.93 -11.46
CA GLY A 584 6.29 12.11 -10.16
C GLY A 584 5.82 10.79 -9.57
N VAL A 585 6.40 10.38 -8.44
CA VAL A 585 6.05 9.15 -7.69
C VAL A 585 5.37 9.48 -6.35
N ILE A 586 5.63 10.67 -5.81
CA ILE A 586 4.98 11.20 -4.63
C ILE A 586 5.14 12.73 -4.57
N SER A 587 4.08 13.46 -4.19
CA SER A 587 4.14 14.92 -4.03
C SER A 587 4.86 15.34 -2.75
N HIS A 588 5.46 16.53 -2.75
CA HIS A 588 6.10 17.13 -1.56
C HIS A 588 5.11 17.35 -0.41
N GLN A 589 3.81 17.43 -0.69
CA GLN A 589 2.77 17.47 0.33
C GLN A 589 2.50 16.09 0.95
N MET A 590 2.42 15.04 0.13
CA MET A 590 2.15 13.68 0.62
C MET A 590 3.31 13.13 1.45
N LEU A 591 4.56 13.42 1.05
CA LEU A 591 5.78 13.13 1.83
C LEU A 591 5.75 13.64 3.28
N LYS A 592 4.97 14.69 3.55
CA LYS A 592 4.87 15.36 4.86
C LYS A 592 3.58 15.02 5.62
N ARG A 593 2.70 14.17 5.07
CA ARG A 593 1.42 13.77 5.69
C ARG A 593 1.46 12.40 6.35
N LYS A 594 2.09 11.41 5.72
CA LYS A 594 2.31 10.06 6.27
C LYS A 594 3.78 9.90 6.68
N SER A 595 4.16 8.74 7.22
CA SER A 595 5.51 8.49 7.74
C SER A 595 6.57 8.24 6.65
N PHE A 596 6.41 8.81 5.45
CA PHE A 596 7.44 8.75 4.41
C PHE A 596 8.74 9.42 4.84
N LEU A 597 8.64 10.56 5.51
CA LEU A 597 9.76 11.29 6.13
C LEU A 597 9.71 11.15 7.65
N LYS A 598 10.35 10.10 8.18
CA LYS A 598 10.46 9.84 9.62
C LYS A 598 11.90 10.13 10.06
N ASN A 599 12.09 10.91 11.13
CA ASN A 599 13.42 11.45 11.51
C ASN A 599 14.12 12.26 10.39
N ASP A 600 13.35 12.82 9.44
CA ASP A 600 13.82 13.40 8.18
C ASP A 600 14.59 12.44 7.25
N ASP A 601 14.45 11.13 7.46
CA ASP A 601 14.94 10.08 6.58
C ASP A 601 13.88 9.70 5.54
N LEU A 602 14.28 9.59 4.27
CA LEU A 602 13.49 8.95 3.21
C LEU A 602 14.06 7.55 2.95
N ILE A 603 13.23 6.51 2.99
CA ILE A 603 13.65 5.12 2.74
C ILE A 603 13.05 4.61 1.43
N LEU A 604 13.92 4.10 0.55
CA LEU A 604 13.56 3.51 -0.73
C LEU A 604 14.00 2.05 -0.80
N PHE A 605 13.13 1.20 -1.35
CA PHE A 605 13.42 -0.20 -1.68
C PHE A 605 13.47 -0.38 -3.20
N VAL A 606 14.28 -1.34 -3.65
CA VAL A 606 14.24 -1.88 -5.00
C VAL A 606 14.21 -3.40 -4.96
N ASP A 607 13.35 -3.99 -5.77
CA ASP A 607 13.28 -5.43 -6.04
C ASP A 607 13.39 -5.73 -7.53
N PHE A 608 13.92 -6.92 -7.85
CA PHE A 608 14.32 -7.31 -9.21
C PHE A 608 14.23 -8.83 -9.37
N GLU A 609 13.12 -9.32 -9.92
CA GLU A 609 12.76 -10.75 -9.95
C GLU A 609 12.36 -11.24 -11.35
N ASP A 610 12.75 -12.46 -11.73
CA ASP A 610 12.40 -13.05 -13.03
C ASP A 610 10.94 -13.54 -13.07
N ILE A 611 10.12 -12.87 -13.89
CA ILE A 611 8.73 -13.24 -14.13
C ILE A 611 8.49 -13.91 -15.50
N THR A 612 9.54 -14.38 -16.19
CA THR A 612 9.43 -15.14 -17.46
C THR A 612 8.41 -16.28 -17.38
N HIS A 613 8.28 -16.91 -16.21
CA HIS A 613 7.33 -17.99 -15.95
C HIS A 613 5.85 -17.57 -16.06
N LEU A 614 5.53 -16.26 -16.00
CA LEU A 614 4.16 -15.75 -16.15
C LEU A 614 3.71 -15.59 -17.61
N ASN A 615 4.61 -15.73 -18.59
CA ASN A 615 4.29 -15.57 -20.01
C ASN A 615 3.10 -16.46 -20.45
N GLN A 616 3.08 -17.73 -20.02
CA GLN A 616 2.01 -18.68 -20.32
C GLN A 616 1.30 -19.10 -19.03
N THR A 617 0.15 -18.47 -18.77
CA THR A 617 -0.59 -18.56 -17.48
C THR A 617 -2.10 -18.75 -17.63
N GLU A 618 -2.63 -18.61 -18.84
CA GLU A 618 -4.04 -18.88 -19.14
C GLU A 618 -4.29 -20.40 -19.21
N VAL A 619 -5.49 -20.83 -18.82
CA VAL A 619 -5.88 -22.24 -18.75
C VAL A 619 -7.26 -22.45 -19.38
N ASP A 620 -7.45 -23.58 -20.07
CA ASP A 620 -8.70 -23.92 -20.74
C ASP A 620 -9.89 -23.98 -19.76
N VAL A 621 -10.78 -22.99 -19.82
CA VAL A 621 -12.04 -23.01 -19.09
C VAL A 621 -12.92 -24.11 -19.65
N LYS A 622 -13.23 -25.11 -18.82
CA LYS A 622 -14.17 -26.19 -19.15
C LYS A 622 -15.58 -25.64 -19.31
N ASP A 623 -15.92 -25.38 -20.57
CA ASP A 623 -17.14 -24.75 -21.05
C ASP A 623 -18.41 -25.51 -20.64
N SER A 624 -18.96 -25.16 -19.48
CA SER A 624 -20.20 -25.70 -18.91
C SER A 624 -21.44 -25.07 -19.56
N ARG A 625 -21.47 -25.04 -20.90
CA ARG A 625 -22.37 -24.22 -21.73
C ARG A 625 -23.85 -24.64 -21.69
N LEU A 626 -24.54 -24.26 -20.62
CA LEU A 626 -25.98 -23.93 -20.69
C LEU A 626 -26.12 -22.44 -20.99
N THR A 627 -26.22 -22.09 -22.27
CA THR A 627 -26.26 -20.71 -22.75
C THR A 627 -27.52 -19.96 -22.30
N PRO A 628 -27.39 -18.81 -21.61
CA PRO A 628 -28.38 -17.75 -21.71
C PRO A 628 -28.41 -17.25 -23.16
N ARG A 629 -29.61 -16.99 -23.70
CA ARG A 629 -29.75 -16.43 -25.05
C ARG A 629 -29.66 -14.92 -25.02
N GLY A 630 -28.64 -14.38 -25.69
CA GLY A 630 -28.71 -13.10 -26.38
C GLY A 630 -27.89 -11.97 -25.79
N LEU A 631 -26.79 -11.64 -26.47
CA LEU A 631 -26.54 -10.32 -27.06
C LEU A 631 -25.30 -10.40 -27.96
N ILE A 632 -25.51 -10.70 -29.25
CA ILE A 632 -24.54 -10.39 -30.30
C ILE A 632 -25.15 -9.23 -31.09
N LEU A 633 -24.58 -8.04 -30.95
CA LEU A 633 -24.83 -6.92 -31.84
C LEU A 633 -23.65 -6.80 -32.80
N GLN A 634 -23.94 -6.88 -34.09
CA GLN A 634 -22.93 -6.86 -35.13
C GLN A 634 -22.53 -5.42 -35.44
N GLY A 635 -21.25 -5.08 -35.24
CA GLY A 635 -20.64 -3.99 -35.98
C GLY A 635 -20.56 -4.36 -37.46
N GLN A 636 -20.99 -3.46 -38.35
CA GLN A 636 -20.80 -3.65 -39.79
C GLN A 636 -19.45 -3.09 -40.20
N GLU A 637 -18.65 -3.88 -40.91
CA GLU A 637 -17.76 -3.36 -41.95
C GLU A 637 -17.80 -4.27 -43.17
N GLN A 638 -17.90 -3.66 -44.34
CA GLN A 638 -17.63 -4.27 -45.64
C GLN A 638 -16.12 -4.06 -45.90
N GLN A 639 -15.38 -4.83 -46.69
CA GLN A 639 -15.69 -5.58 -47.91
C GLN A 639 -14.49 -6.52 -48.18
N VAL A 640 -14.60 -7.68 -48.85
CA VAL A 640 -14.19 -7.90 -50.26
C VAL A 640 -14.19 -9.40 -50.60
N SER A 641 -14.54 -9.70 -51.87
CA SER A 641 -14.38 -10.95 -52.64
C SER A 641 -15.14 -12.22 -52.23
N GLU A 642 -15.84 -12.77 -53.23
CA GLU A 642 -16.42 -14.11 -53.26
C GLU A 642 -15.40 -15.12 -53.83
N GLU A 643 -15.56 -16.42 -53.54
CA GLU A 643 -15.46 -17.46 -54.59
C GLU A 643 -16.32 -18.70 -54.23
N ALA A 644 -16.71 -19.49 -55.26
CA ALA A 644 -17.75 -20.52 -55.17
C ALA A 644 -17.31 -21.78 -54.38
N SER A 645 -18.09 -22.30 -53.40
CA SER A 645 -19.42 -22.92 -53.51
C SER A 645 -19.49 -24.19 -54.38
N ARG A 646 -19.81 -25.35 -53.75
CA ARG A 646 -20.38 -26.54 -54.42
C ARG A 646 -21.36 -27.31 -53.53
N LYS A 647 -22.46 -27.76 -54.16
CA LYS A 647 -23.59 -28.58 -53.66
C LYS A 647 -23.12 -29.94 -53.06
N ALA A 648 -23.91 -30.69 -52.27
CA ALA A 648 -25.33 -31.09 -52.43
C ALA A 648 -25.92 -31.55 -51.05
N SER A 649 -27.21 -31.42 -50.66
CA SER A 649 -28.46 -32.06 -51.16
C SER A 649 -28.35 -33.58 -51.41
N LEU A 650 -29.24 -34.49 -51.01
CA LEU A 650 -30.64 -34.46 -50.49
C LEU A 650 -30.83 -35.78 -49.65
N GLU A 651 -31.93 -36.20 -49.00
CA GLU A 651 -33.35 -35.80 -48.94
C GLU A 651 -33.97 -36.02 -47.52
N LYS A 652 -34.97 -36.92 -47.34
CA LYS A 652 -35.95 -36.90 -46.23
C LYS A 652 -36.75 -38.23 -46.11
N ALA A 653 -37.32 -38.46 -44.92
CA ALA A 653 -38.54 -39.25 -44.61
C ALA A 653 -38.44 -40.74 -44.14
N LEU A 654 -38.88 -40.94 -42.88
CA LEU A 654 -39.87 -41.91 -42.37
C LEU A 654 -39.73 -43.42 -42.65
N LEU A 655 -39.60 -44.23 -41.58
CA LEU A 655 -40.65 -45.17 -41.11
C LEU A 655 -40.30 -45.86 -39.76
N GLU A 656 -41.35 -46.27 -39.04
CA GLU A 656 -41.32 -47.19 -37.87
C GLU A 656 -41.46 -48.66 -38.41
N SER A 657 -41.26 -49.79 -37.73
CA SER A 657 -41.21 -50.24 -36.32
C SER A 657 -40.70 -51.75 -36.34
N PRO A 658 -40.93 -52.65 -35.35
CA PRO A 658 -40.45 -52.74 -33.96
C PRO A 658 -39.71 -54.07 -33.60
N ALA A 659 -39.28 -54.21 -32.33
CA ALA A 659 -38.88 -55.47 -31.62
C ALA A 659 -37.53 -56.13 -32.04
N GLN A 660 -36.83 -56.96 -31.25
CA GLN A 660 -37.07 -57.54 -29.90
C GLN A 660 -35.71 -57.96 -29.25
N GLY A 661 -35.55 -57.96 -27.91
CA GLY A 661 -34.40 -58.61 -27.24
C GLY A 661 -33.96 -58.03 -25.87
N HIS A 662 -33.63 -58.90 -24.90
CA HIS A 662 -33.07 -58.56 -23.58
C HIS A 662 -31.51 -58.58 -23.59
N SER A 663 -30.73 -58.15 -22.58
CA SER A 663 -31.01 -57.82 -21.16
C SER A 663 -30.03 -56.76 -20.62
N GLY A 664 -30.30 -56.11 -19.47
CA GLY A 664 -29.38 -55.06 -18.95
C GLY A 664 -29.56 -54.47 -17.53
N ARG A 665 -30.51 -54.96 -16.72
CA ARG A 665 -30.73 -54.63 -15.28
C ARG A 665 -30.93 -53.16 -14.85
N GLN A 666 -32.07 -52.91 -14.21
CA GLN A 666 -32.50 -51.62 -13.65
C GLN A 666 -31.65 -51.13 -12.47
N LYS A 667 -31.69 -49.82 -12.22
CA LYS A 667 -32.21 -49.31 -10.93
C LYS A 667 -33.04 -48.04 -11.12
N ARG A 668 -33.91 -47.75 -10.16
CA ARG A 668 -34.92 -46.68 -10.20
C ARG A 668 -34.57 -45.57 -9.20
N SER A 669 -35.11 -44.37 -9.43
CA SER A 669 -35.23 -43.30 -8.42
C SER A 669 -35.88 -43.80 -7.13
N VAL A 670 -35.49 -43.22 -5.97
CA VAL A 670 -36.43 -42.83 -4.90
C VAL A 670 -35.79 -41.82 -3.91
N ASP A 671 -36.55 -40.75 -3.68
CA ASP A 671 -36.73 -39.86 -2.51
C ASP A 671 -35.61 -39.08 -1.79
N ASN A 672 -36.06 -37.91 -1.31
CA ASN A 672 -35.42 -37.02 -0.36
C ASN A 672 -35.13 -37.70 0.98
N THR A 673 -33.99 -37.35 1.60
CA THR A 673 -33.82 -37.43 3.06
C THR A 673 -33.23 -36.12 3.56
N GLY A 674 -34.02 -35.35 4.32
CA GLY A 674 -33.47 -34.34 5.22
C GLY A 674 -32.87 -35.02 6.46
N PRO A 675 -32.06 -34.31 7.28
CA PRO A 675 -31.52 -34.88 8.50
C PRO A 675 -32.65 -35.29 9.47
N LEU A 676 -32.64 -36.56 9.87
CA LEU A 676 -33.49 -37.06 10.95
C LEU A 676 -32.89 -36.65 12.29
N GLU A 677 -33.72 -36.06 13.17
CA GLU A 677 -33.37 -35.86 14.58
C GLU A 677 -33.32 -37.21 15.30
N ASP A 678 -32.25 -37.47 16.06
CA ASP A 678 -32.16 -38.62 16.97
C ASP A 678 -32.74 -38.22 18.34
N PRO A 679 -33.85 -38.84 18.82
CA PRO A 679 -34.48 -38.45 20.08
C PRO A 679 -33.73 -38.89 21.36
N THR A 680 -32.55 -39.53 21.26
CA THR A 680 -31.97 -40.32 22.37
C THR A 680 -30.60 -39.87 22.91
N TRP A 681 -30.33 -38.56 22.93
CA TRP A 681 -29.17 -38.00 23.65
C TRP A 681 -29.52 -37.39 25.03
N PRO A 682 -28.69 -37.60 26.09
CA PRO A 682 -28.97 -37.08 27.43
C PRO A 682 -29.00 -35.55 27.54
N GLN A 683 -29.95 -35.01 28.32
CA GLN A 683 -30.23 -33.56 28.47
C GLN A 683 -29.13 -32.70 29.14
N TYR A 684 -27.90 -33.19 29.28
CA TYR A 684 -26.82 -32.51 30.03
C TYR A 684 -25.81 -31.72 29.17
N PHE A 685 -26.02 -31.64 27.85
CA PHE A 685 -25.18 -30.88 26.91
C PHE A 685 -26.01 -30.02 25.93
N ARG A 686 -26.84 -29.12 26.47
CA ARG A 686 -27.22 -27.89 25.75
C ARG A 686 -26.48 -26.72 26.36
N ASP A 687 -25.99 -25.79 25.55
CA ASP A 687 -25.40 -24.55 26.08
C ASP A 687 -26.53 -23.67 26.64
N PRO A 688 -26.53 -23.28 27.93
CA PRO A 688 -27.50 -22.32 28.46
C PRO A 688 -27.46 -20.95 27.78
N CYS A 689 -26.45 -20.66 26.96
CA CYS A 689 -26.40 -19.46 26.11
C CYS A 689 -27.06 -19.61 24.72
N ASP A 690 -27.64 -20.76 24.36
CA ASP A 690 -28.37 -20.95 23.10
C ASP A 690 -29.84 -21.38 23.33
N PRO A 691 -30.84 -20.55 22.96
CA PRO A 691 -30.73 -19.18 22.47
C PRO A 691 -30.32 -18.19 23.57
N ASN A 692 -29.65 -17.09 23.21
CA ASN A 692 -29.14 -16.10 24.15
C ASN A 692 -30.26 -15.56 25.09
N PRO A 693 -30.19 -15.78 26.41
CA PRO A 693 -31.23 -15.37 27.36
C PRO A 693 -31.11 -13.90 27.82
N CYS A 694 -30.10 -13.16 27.36
CA CYS A 694 -29.80 -11.79 27.74
C CYS A 694 -30.57 -10.77 26.89
N GLN A 695 -30.93 -9.64 27.49
CA GLN A 695 -31.63 -8.54 26.84
C GLN A 695 -30.67 -7.38 26.54
N ASN A 696 -31.11 -6.41 25.73
CA ASN A 696 -30.39 -5.16 25.46
C ASN A 696 -28.92 -5.39 25.04
N GLU A 697 -28.73 -6.27 24.04
CA GLU A 697 -27.43 -6.66 23.46
C GLU A 697 -26.44 -7.28 24.47
N GLY A 698 -26.94 -7.74 25.63
CA GLY A 698 -26.14 -8.43 26.62
C GLY A 698 -25.50 -9.71 26.07
N ILE A 699 -24.20 -9.88 26.31
CA ILE A 699 -23.44 -11.05 25.89
C ILE A 699 -23.62 -12.15 26.95
N CYS A 700 -24.18 -13.29 26.57
CA CYS A 700 -24.22 -14.46 27.45
C CYS A 700 -22.83 -15.11 27.55
N VAL A 701 -22.42 -15.42 28.77
CA VAL A 701 -21.27 -16.29 29.05
C VAL A 701 -21.70 -17.44 29.95
N ASN A 702 -21.36 -18.66 29.56
CA ASN A 702 -21.63 -19.87 30.32
C ASN A 702 -20.64 -19.98 31.49
N VAL A 703 -21.14 -19.76 32.71
CA VAL A 703 -20.35 -19.83 33.94
C VAL A 703 -20.80 -21.06 34.73
N LYS A 704 -19.96 -22.11 34.70
CA LYS A 704 -20.18 -23.39 35.42
C LYS A 704 -21.51 -24.09 35.07
N GLY A 705 -21.96 -24.00 33.82
CA GLY A 705 -23.21 -24.61 33.36
C GLY A 705 -24.46 -23.74 33.54
N MET A 706 -24.28 -22.45 33.86
CA MET A 706 -25.37 -21.47 33.95
C MET A 706 -25.08 -20.26 33.06
N ALA A 707 -26.10 -19.73 32.39
CA ALA A 707 -26.00 -18.48 31.65
C ALA A 707 -25.82 -17.30 32.60
N SER A 708 -24.81 -16.47 32.34
CA SER A 708 -24.58 -15.19 33.02
C SER A 708 -24.45 -14.09 31.97
N CYS A 709 -25.22 -13.01 32.10
CA CYS A 709 -25.19 -11.92 31.14
C CYS A 709 -24.09 -10.89 31.45
N ARG A 710 -23.44 -10.37 30.41
CA ARG A 710 -22.54 -9.21 30.45
C ARG A 710 -23.23 -8.04 29.74
N CYS A 711 -23.50 -6.99 30.49
CA CYS A 711 -24.35 -5.90 30.05
C CYS A 711 -23.56 -4.78 29.35
N VAL A 712 -24.13 -4.25 28.27
CA VAL A 712 -23.53 -3.14 27.52
C VAL A 712 -23.49 -1.88 28.37
N SER A 713 -22.38 -1.14 28.28
CA SER A 713 -22.14 0.11 28.99
C SER A 713 -21.53 1.13 28.04
N SER A 714 -22.06 2.35 28.04
CA SER A 714 -21.58 3.51 27.30
C SER A 714 -21.21 4.64 28.26
N HIS A 715 -20.62 5.72 27.74
CA HIS A 715 -20.32 6.92 28.54
C HIS A 715 -21.57 7.63 29.07
N ALA A 716 -22.76 7.37 28.52
CA ALA A 716 -24.01 8.02 28.92
C ALA A 716 -24.91 7.11 29.78
N PHE A 717 -25.00 5.83 29.44
CA PHE A 717 -25.89 4.86 30.08
C PHE A 717 -25.28 3.46 30.14
N PHE A 718 -25.73 2.65 31.10
CA PHE A 718 -25.31 1.27 31.30
C PHE A 718 -26.49 0.38 31.66
N TYR A 719 -26.51 -0.86 31.17
CA TYR A 719 -27.55 -1.83 31.49
C TYR A 719 -27.20 -2.66 32.74
N THR A 720 -28.23 -3.04 33.50
CA THR A 720 -28.12 -3.70 34.81
C THR A 720 -29.18 -4.77 35.01
N GLY A 721 -28.99 -5.61 36.04
CA GLY A 721 -29.83 -6.79 36.32
C GLY A 721 -29.30 -8.06 35.66
N GLU A 722 -29.75 -9.22 36.15
CA GLU A 722 -29.23 -10.55 35.78
C GLU A 722 -29.32 -10.88 34.28
N ARG A 723 -30.21 -10.20 33.55
CA ARG A 723 -30.39 -10.31 32.09
C ARG A 723 -30.22 -8.98 31.37
N CYS A 724 -29.58 -7.99 32.01
CA CYS A 724 -29.36 -6.64 31.47
C CYS A 724 -30.65 -5.84 31.19
N GLN A 725 -31.74 -6.20 31.86
CA GLN A 725 -33.09 -5.68 31.60
C GLN A 725 -33.31 -4.20 32.00
N ALA A 726 -32.46 -3.61 32.85
CA ALA A 726 -32.68 -2.29 33.44
C ALA A 726 -31.59 -1.28 33.04
N MET A 727 -31.97 -0.29 32.21
CA MET A 727 -31.12 0.84 31.83
C MET A 727 -30.88 1.80 33.02
N GLN A 728 -29.67 2.30 33.17
CA GLN A 728 -29.26 3.33 34.13
C GLN A 728 -28.47 4.43 33.40
N VAL A 729 -28.55 5.67 33.89
CA VAL A 729 -27.85 6.84 33.29
C VAL A 729 -26.74 7.31 34.23
N HIS A 730 -25.59 7.70 33.67
CA HIS A 730 -24.47 8.20 34.48
C HIS A 730 -24.82 9.50 35.22
N GLY A 731 -24.69 9.50 36.55
CA GLY A 731 -25.12 10.61 37.41
C GLY A 731 -24.42 11.95 37.15
N SER A 732 -23.26 11.96 36.49
CA SER A 732 -22.56 13.16 36.00
C SER A 732 -23.41 13.96 34.99
N ILE A 733 -24.19 13.28 34.14
CA ILE A 733 -25.06 13.91 33.14
C ILE A 733 -26.29 14.54 33.81
N LEU A 734 -26.81 13.91 34.87
CA LEU A 734 -27.93 14.46 35.64
C LEU A 734 -27.54 15.78 36.35
N GLY A 735 -26.28 15.90 36.78
CA GLY A 735 -25.73 17.14 37.32
C GLY A 735 -25.66 18.29 36.30
N LEU A 736 -25.30 17.99 35.05
CA LEU A 736 -25.25 18.99 33.97
C LEU A 736 -26.64 19.57 33.64
N MET A 737 -27.67 18.72 33.60
CA MET A 737 -29.07 19.16 33.39
C MET A 737 -29.57 20.11 34.48
N LEU A 738 -29.20 19.87 35.74
CA LEU A 738 -29.56 20.75 36.86
C LEU A 738 -28.73 22.04 36.89
N GLY A 739 -27.45 21.98 36.48
CA GLY A 739 -26.59 23.16 36.36
C GLY A 739 -27.05 24.15 35.29
N GLY A 740 -27.54 23.66 34.14
CA GLY A 740 -28.00 24.51 33.03
C GLY A 740 -29.16 25.46 33.41
N ALA A 741 -30.05 25.02 34.30
CA ALA A 741 -31.19 25.82 34.76
C ALA A 741 -30.76 27.08 35.54
N ALA A 742 -29.70 27.00 36.36
CA ALA A 742 -29.24 28.12 37.18
C ALA A 742 -28.62 29.24 36.31
N SER A 743 -27.84 28.87 35.29
CA SER A 743 -27.18 29.81 34.38
C SER A 743 -28.17 30.65 33.58
N LEU A 744 -29.28 30.06 33.12
CA LEU A 744 -30.33 30.77 32.36
C LEU A 744 -31.02 31.86 33.17
N VAL A 745 -31.30 31.61 34.46
CA VAL A 745 -31.92 32.62 35.35
C VAL A 745 -30.98 33.82 35.54
N LEU A 746 -29.69 33.57 35.74
CA LEU A 746 -28.70 34.65 35.89
C LEU A 746 -28.63 35.54 34.64
N SER A 747 -28.57 34.93 33.45
CA SER A 747 -28.59 35.63 32.17
C SER A 747 -29.81 36.54 32.00
N PHE A 748 -31.02 36.05 32.30
CA PHE A 748 -32.24 36.85 32.21
C PHE A 748 -32.25 38.05 33.16
N THR A 749 -31.71 37.92 34.38
CA THR A 749 -31.60 39.07 35.29
C THR A 749 -30.64 40.15 34.78
N ILE A 750 -29.51 39.77 34.19
CA ILE A 750 -28.53 40.72 33.64
C ILE A 750 -29.10 41.48 32.44
N VAL A 751 -29.76 40.78 31.49
CA VAL A 751 -30.40 41.42 30.34
C VAL A 751 -31.52 42.38 30.77
N SER A 752 -32.29 42.02 31.79
CA SER A 752 -33.37 42.86 32.33
C SER A 752 -32.84 44.15 32.96
N ILE A 753 -31.72 44.10 33.68
CA ILE A 753 -31.07 45.27 34.29
C ILE A 753 -30.48 46.19 33.20
N LEU A 754 -29.89 45.62 32.14
CA LEU A 754 -29.33 46.41 31.03
C LEU A 754 -30.40 47.14 30.21
N HIS A 755 -31.64 46.64 30.15
CA HIS A 755 -32.77 47.29 29.48
C HIS A 755 -33.41 48.46 30.24
N GLN A 756 -33.03 48.71 31.51
CA GLN A 756 -33.64 49.77 32.34
C GLN A 756 -32.82 51.07 32.44
N ARG A 757 -31.90 51.35 31.50
CA ARG A 757 -31.27 52.67 31.39
C ARG A 757 -32.14 53.64 30.56
N PRO A 758 -32.71 54.71 31.15
CA PRO A 758 -33.46 55.71 30.41
C PRO A 758 -32.51 56.55 29.52
N ARG A 759 -33.02 57.03 28.38
CA ARG A 759 -32.34 58.03 27.56
C ARG A 759 -32.45 59.41 28.22
N GLN A 760 -31.31 60.07 28.39
CA GLN A 760 -31.14 61.52 28.43
C GLN A 760 -29.94 61.87 27.54
#